data_AF-A0A8H6J6B5-F1
#
_entry.id   AF-A0A8H6J6B5-F1
#
_cell.length_a   1.000
_cell.length_b   1.000
_cell.length_c   1.000
_cell.angle_alpha   90.00
_cell.angle_beta   90.00
_cell.angle_gamma   90.00
#
_symmetry.space_group_name_H-M   'P 1'
#
loop_
_entity.id
_entity.type
_entity.pdbx_description
1 polymer ?
#
loop_
_entity_poly.entity_id
_entity_poly.type
_entity_poly.pdbx_seq_one_letter_code
_entity_poly.pdbx_strand_id
1 'polypeptide(L)'
;MDEQTSSGSADPQATPLQVPDPTQATQQTASLDQIQAMLKAKDDTSRFVGLALLKSVLDNSEELRNDEETISRIWESISTKFLDRLLKTGVSAQSRQKDAKNMLDLAVSVIHTFTSLLPDEAKRDKRLVGRLPLLVSSLVQSSGETSLLIVQTIFALVAFSEGAEVFTQIEDVSPLVEIAPSNSTALEVFSFAWINCMDTAKDRTVLKNKIDGTIQSLVSSFTGTDGVTLLEFLGGFLRNSDVKALPSNPKWIKAAVDFIKRLISSRPAADARNAYTIAAASLLETYPADASKLLFTSDVKEDKPFSYLLITLLLTDTRVTLPRLLELLNDPIYPAVARRVGSAFDVATHFVGYLVRSLDDEESSPGNLIMPPEFLLKIRRTISEAMSIAIEFLRDRWDASVAGAFGLHPDARTKETDTSAGKRLTISWESKKDNIHEDPLILAAVRALAIWLREDDNELLRKEAAGLTDMLIDLYKLSSPAKLDFRSPILVGFEGILVEKAGREEFTTHNGWQALTKDLLEVIQYTSTVSDEVEAARGIGIVRVLLPLVEGEDTGTKEDWMAFVTAVAAWDAPEARRSLLIQEAQIAALQLATALLAGAPQGMRRRYVHSTSAILGIAQRLEVHVRSDNPLRESLDDVLVTLGRFR
;
A
#
# COMPACT_ATOMS: atom_id res chain seq x y z
N MET A 1 39.46 76.16 28.59
CA MET A 1 40.85 75.71 28.42
C MET A 1 40.82 74.73 27.27
N ASP A 2 40.98 75.15 26.01
CA ASP A 2 41.72 76.32 25.47
C ASP A 2 43.24 76.21 25.78
N GLU A 3 44.17 76.53 24.88
CA GLU A 3 44.04 77.39 23.68
C GLU A 3 45.18 77.15 22.64
N GLN A 4 45.08 77.78 21.44
CA GLN A 4 46.18 78.12 20.48
C GLN A 4 46.88 76.95 19.74
N THR A 5 47.44 77.05 18.52
CA THR A 5 47.56 78.09 17.43
C THR A 5 47.82 77.34 16.07
N SER A 6 47.87 77.90 14.85
CA SER A 6 47.72 79.26 14.27
C SER A 6 47.43 79.20 12.74
N SER A 7 46.36 79.87 12.30
CA SER A 7 46.18 80.81 11.15
C SER A 7 46.80 80.60 9.73
N GLY A 8 46.15 81.19 8.71
CA GLY A 8 46.63 81.30 7.31
C GLY A 8 45.61 80.93 6.20
N SER A 9 44.40 81.49 6.18
CA SER A 9 44.02 82.70 5.39
C SER A 9 44.10 82.59 3.85
N ALA A 10 42.97 82.32 3.19
CA ALA A 10 42.63 82.83 1.84
C ALA A 10 41.12 82.66 1.54
N ASP A 11 40.48 83.76 1.16
CA ASP A 11 39.09 83.89 0.65
C ASP A 11 39.23 84.65 -0.70
N PRO A 12 38.26 84.72 -1.64
CA PRO A 12 36.89 84.21 -1.58
C PRO A 12 36.31 83.61 -2.90
N GLN A 13 34.99 83.47 -2.91
CA GLN A 13 34.05 83.61 -4.04
C GLN A 13 33.58 82.39 -4.88
N ALA A 14 32.24 82.29 -4.91
CA ALA A 14 31.37 81.99 -6.05
C ALA A 14 31.33 80.57 -6.65
N THR A 15 30.48 79.73 -6.05
CA THR A 15 29.66 78.75 -6.78
C THR A 15 28.97 79.39 -7.99
N PRO A 16 28.88 78.69 -9.13
CA PRO A 16 27.65 77.93 -9.36
C PRO A 16 27.80 76.58 -10.08
N LEU A 17 26.76 75.76 -9.97
CA LEU A 17 26.37 74.66 -10.89
C LEU A 17 27.40 73.55 -11.17
N GLN A 18 27.15 72.38 -10.58
CA GLN A 18 27.56 71.10 -11.16
C GLN A 18 26.32 70.20 -11.32
N VAL A 19 26.20 69.54 -12.46
CA VAL A 19 25.02 68.76 -12.88
C VAL A 19 25.13 67.32 -12.33
N PRO A 20 24.07 66.75 -11.71
CA PRO A 20 24.01 65.32 -11.42
C PRO A 20 23.76 64.49 -12.69
N ASP A 21 24.49 63.39 -12.86
CA ASP A 21 24.33 62.47 -14.00
C ASP A 21 22.93 61.81 -14.05
N PRO A 22 22.38 61.53 -15.25
CA PRO A 22 21.04 60.97 -15.43
C PRO A 22 20.94 59.46 -15.17
N THR A 23 21.92 58.85 -14.47
CA THR A 23 22.15 57.40 -14.45
C THR A 23 21.74 56.70 -13.14
N GLN A 24 21.10 57.42 -12.20
CA GLN A 24 20.55 56.85 -10.96
C GLN A 24 19.07 57.24 -10.77
N ALA A 25 18.18 56.55 -11.48
CA ALA A 25 16.74 56.72 -11.35
C ALA A 25 16.05 55.43 -10.87
N THR A 26 15.34 55.54 -9.74
CA THR A 26 14.26 54.63 -9.29
C THR A 26 14.57 53.13 -9.24
N GLN A 27 15.32 52.70 -8.22
CA GLN A 27 14.86 51.58 -7.38
C GLN A 27 14.10 52.17 -6.18
N GLN A 28 12.83 52.53 -6.39
CA GLN A 28 11.92 52.83 -5.28
C GLN A 28 11.27 51.51 -4.82
N THR A 29 11.42 51.17 -3.55
CA THR A 29 10.60 50.15 -2.88
C THR A 29 9.17 50.67 -2.78
N ALA A 30 8.35 50.37 -3.80
CA ALA A 30 6.94 50.73 -3.82
C ALA A 30 6.21 50.14 -2.60
N SER A 31 5.32 50.92 -1.98
CA SER A 31 4.59 50.43 -0.81
C SER A 31 3.56 49.36 -1.21
N LEU A 32 3.19 48.50 -0.25
CA LEU A 32 2.20 47.45 -0.50
C LEU A 32 0.86 48.02 -0.97
N ASP A 33 0.46 49.21 -0.51
CA ASP A 33 -0.72 49.92 -0.98
C ASP A 33 -0.63 50.33 -2.46
N GLN A 34 0.55 50.80 -2.89
CA GLN A 34 0.80 51.15 -4.30
C GLN A 34 0.74 49.89 -5.18
N ILE A 35 1.35 48.79 -4.72
CA ILE A 35 1.31 47.49 -5.42
C ILE A 35 -0.14 46.99 -5.52
N GLN A 36 -0.91 47.01 -4.42
CA GLN A 36 -2.33 46.64 -4.46
C GLN A 36 -3.15 47.54 -5.39
N ALA A 37 -2.91 48.85 -5.40
CA ALA A 37 -3.59 49.78 -6.30
C ALA A 37 -3.29 49.48 -7.79
N MET A 38 -2.05 49.12 -8.11
CA MET A 38 -1.63 48.72 -9.46
C MET A 38 -2.24 47.38 -9.90
N LEU A 39 -2.40 46.41 -8.98
CA LEU A 39 -3.08 45.14 -9.25
C LEU A 39 -4.60 45.31 -9.43
N LYS A 40 -5.20 46.24 -8.68
CA LYS A 40 -6.61 46.65 -8.78
C LYS A 40 -6.91 47.60 -9.96
N ALA A 41 -5.89 48.06 -10.69
CA ALA A 41 -6.02 48.95 -11.85
C ALA A 41 -6.87 48.33 -12.98
N LYS A 42 -7.30 49.14 -13.95
CA LYS A 42 -8.14 48.69 -15.08
C LYS A 42 -7.33 48.21 -16.29
N ASP A 43 -6.22 48.86 -16.56
CA ASP A 43 -5.28 48.54 -17.64
C ASP A 43 -4.34 47.40 -17.24
N ASP A 44 -3.81 46.70 -18.25
CA ASP A 44 -2.95 45.53 -18.04
C ASP A 44 -1.48 45.89 -17.81
N THR A 45 -1.04 47.08 -18.24
CA THR A 45 0.33 47.57 -18.01
C THR A 45 0.59 47.79 -16.52
N SER A 46 -0.31 48.50 -15.83
CA SER A 46 -0.22 48.72 -14.39
C SER A 46 -0.27 47.41 -13.61
N ARG A 47 -1.14 46.47 -14.01
CA ARG A 47 -1.19 45.13 -13.40
C ARG A 47 0.10 44.34 -13.62
N PHE A 48 0.68 44.40 -14.82
CA PHE A 48 1.92 43.69 -15.14
C PHE A 48 3.10 44.20 -14.31
N VAL A 49 3.28 45.52 -14.24
CA VAL A 49 4.30 46.15 -13.39
C VAL A 49 4.02 45.87 -11.91
N GLY A 50 2.74 45.89 -11.49
CA GLY A 50 2.32 45.49 -10.15
C GLY A 50 2.70 44.06 -9.78
N LEU A 51 2.56 43.09 -10.70
CA LEU A 51 3.01 41.71 -10.50
C LEU A 51 4.53 41.58 -10.42
N ALA A 52 5.28 42.30 -11.26
CA ALA A 52 6.73 42.29 -11.24
C ALA A 52 7.30 42.90 -9.94
N LEU A 53 6.74 44.04 -9.50
CA LEU A 53 7.08 44.65 -8.21
C LEU A 53 6.67 43.75 -7.04
N LEU A 54 5.47 43.15 -7.08
CA LEU A 54 5.01 42.24 -6.04
C LEU A 54 5.97 41.05 -5.88
N LYS A 55 6.37 40.40 -6.98
CA LYS A 55 7.38 39.32 -6.92
C LYS A 55 8.66 39.83 -6.25
N SER A 56 9.18 40.98 -6.70
CA SER A 56 10.41 41.55 -6.13
C SER A 56 10.31 41.89 -4.64
N VAL A 57 9.13 42.24 -4.12
CA VAL A 57 8.91 42.51 -2.69
C VAL A 57 8.75 41.20 -1.90
N LEU A 58 7.98 40.24 -2.41
CA LEU A 58 7.85 38.90 -1.82
C LEU A 58 9.18 38.15 -1.78
N ASP A 59 10.07 38.37 -2.75
CA ASP A 59 11.38 37.72 -2.81
C ASP A 59 12.43 38.32 -1.86
N ASN A 60 12.16 39.48 -1.24
CA ASN A 60 13.09 40.20 -0.36
C ASN A 60 12.56 40.49 1.06
N SER A 61 11.39 39.96 1.44
CA SER A 61 10.81 40.18 2.79
C SER A 61 10.26 38.88 3.39
N GLU A 62 10.99 38.32 4.36
CA GLU A 62 10.53 37.15 5.13
C GLU A 62 9.39 37.51 6.08
N GLU A 63 9.38 38.71 6.65
CA GLU A 63 8.30 39.21 7.51
C GLU A 63 6.95 39.18 6.78
N LEU A 64 6.92 39.66 5.52
CA LEU A 64 5.73 39.64 4.68
C LEU A 64 5.29 38.23 4.25
N ARG A 65 6.24 37.31 4.05
CA ARG A 65 5.95 35.90 3.73
C ARG A 65 5.23 35.16 4.87
N ASN A 66 5.44 35.60 6.10
CA ASN A 66 4.85 35.01 7.32
C ASN A 66 3.53 35.69 7.75
N ASP A 67 3.08 36.75 7.07
CA ASP A 67 1.78 37.40 7.30
C ASP A 67 0.70 36.83 6.36
N GLU A 68 0.10 35.71 6.77
CA GLU A 68 -0.95 35.01 6.01
C GLU A 68 -2.14 35.91 5.65
N GLU A 69 -2.48 36.89 6.51
CA GLU A 69 -3.61 37.78 6.27
C GLU A 69 -3.26 38.79 5.15
N THR A 70 -2.07 39.40 5.20
CA THR A 70 -1.63 40.32 4.15
C THR A 70 -1.35 39.60 2.83
N ILE A 71 -0.76 38.39 2.85
CA ILE A 71 -0.63 37.54 1.65
C ILE A 71 -2.02 37.27 1.04
N SER A 72 -3.02 36.92 1.85
CA SER A 72 -4.39 36.67 1.38
C SER A 72 -5.03 37.92 0.77
N ARG A 73 -4.96 39.09 1.44
CA ARG A 73 -5.45 40.39 0.91
C ARG A 73 -4.78 40.77 -0.42
N ILE A 74 -3.49 40.45 -0.60
CA ILE A 74 -2.78 40.69 -1.86
C ILE A 74 -3.28 39.71 -2.94
N TRP A 75 -3.44 38.42 -2.64
CA TRP A 75 -3.99 37.43 -3.58
C TRP A 75 -5.40 37.81 -4.05
N GLU A 76 -6.26 38.29 -3.15
CA GLU A 76 -7.59 38.83 -3.48
C GLU A 76 -7.53 40.00 -4.48
N SER A 77 -6.48 40.82 -4.38
CA SER A 77 -6.25 42.00 -5.22
C SER A 77 -5.82 41.66 -6.65
N ILE A 78 -5.36 40.44 -6.93
CA ILE A 78 -4.92 40.01 -8.27
C ILE A 78 -6.12 39.55 -9.11
N SER A 79 -6.23 40.05 -10.35
CA SER A 79 -7.28 39.63 -11.28
C SER A 79 -6.98 38.26 -11.91
N THR A 80 -7.78 37.23 -11.59
CA THR A 80 -7.68 35.89 -12.21
C THR A 80 -7.81 35.95 -13.74
N LYS A 81 -8.73 36.78 -14.26
CA LYS A 81 -8.89 37.04 -15.70
C LYS A 81 -7.69 37.74 -16.36
N PHE A 82 -6.76 38.30 -15.59
CA PHE A 82 -5.48 38.80 -16.10
C PHE A 82 -4.44 37.69 -16.12
N LEU A 83 -4.28 36.93 -15.04
CA LEU A 83 -3.43 35.72 -15.01
C LEU A 83 -3.78 34.75 -16.15
N ASP A 84 -5.07 34.50 -16.39
CA ASP A 84 -5.56 33.66 -17.49
C ASP A 84 -5.09 34.12 -18.88
N ARG A 85 -4.90 35.43 -19.08
CA ARG A 85 -4.43 35.99 -20.34
C ARG A 85 -2.92 35.92 -20.47
N LEU A 86 -2.18 36.10 -19.37
CA LEU A 86 -0.73 35.90 -19.32
C LEU A 86 -0.32 34.44 -19.56
N LEU A 87 -1.05 33.48 -18.98
CA LEU A 87 -0.87 32.05 -19.28
C LEU A 87 -1.17 31.76 -20.76
N LYS A 88 -2.26 32.31 -21.31
CA LYS A 88 -2.65 32.12 -22.73
C LYS A 88 -1.72 32.82 -23.73
N THR A 89 -1.01 33.89 -23.37
CA THR A 89 -0.04 34.52 -24.28
C THR A 89 1.15 33.62 -24.62
N GLY A 90 1.48 32.66 -23.75
CA GLY A 90 2.47 31.62 -24.07
C GLY A 90 1.99 30.64 -25.14
N VAL A 91 0.70 30.29 -25.13
CA VAL A 91 0.09 29.17 -25.89
C VAL A 91 -0.18 29.50 -27.37
N SER A 92 -0.24 30.78 -27.74
CA SER A 92 -0.52 31.21 -29.13
C SER A 92 0.66 30.96 -30.05
N ALA A 93 0.43 30.48 -31.28
CA ALA A 93 1.47 30.20 -32.28
C ALA A 93 2.31 31.44 -32.72
N GLN A 94 1.96 32.64 -32.27
CA GLN A 94 2.74 33.87 -32.43
C GLN A 94 3.81 34.06 -31.33
N SER A 95 3.88 33.18 -30.31
CA SER A 95 4.70 33.29 -29.09
C SER A 95 6.22 33.19 -29.26
N ARG A 96 6.76 33.27 -30.48
CA ARG A 96 8.22 33.34 -30.73
C ARG A 96 8.87 34.66 -30.27
N GLN A 97 8.09 35.63 -29.81
CA GLN A 97 8.59 36.87 -29.22
C GLN A 97 9.00 36.66 -27.76
N LYS A 98 10.18 37.17 -27.38
CA LYS A 98 10.76 37.04 -26.02
C LYS A 98 9.79 37.47 -24.93
N ASP A 99 9.03 38.53 -25.18
CA ASP A 99 8.15 39.15 -24.20
C ASP A 99 6.94 38.27 -23.84
N ALA A 100 6.46 37.43 -24.78
CA ALA A 100 5.39 36.47 -24.51
C ALA A 100 5.83 35.37 -23.53
N LYS A 101 7.11 34.97 -23.57
CA LYS A 101 7.69 34.05 -22.57
C LYS A 101 7.85 34.75 -21.22
N ASN A 102 8.45 35.94 -21.18
CA ASN A 102 8.56 36.74 -19.96
C ASN A 102 7.20 36.93 -19.24
N MET A 103 6.11 37.09 -19.99
CA MET A 103 4.74 37.20 -19.46
C MET A 103 4.22 35.89 -18.86
N LEU A 104 4.46 34.76 -19.53
CA LEU A 104 4.12 33.42 -19.02
C LEU A 104 4.94 33.11 -17.75
N ASP A 105 6.26 33.32 -17.81
CA ASP A 105 7.21 33.01 -16.74
C ASP A 105 6.91 33.81 -15.47
N LEU A 106 6.55 35.10 -15.59
CA LEU A 106 6.10 35.92 -14.46
C LEU A 106 4.77 35.40 -13.89
N ALA A 107 3.79 35.07 -14.74
CA ALA A 107 2.48 34.60 -14.28
C ALA A 107 2.57 33.25 -13.55
N VAL A 108 3.33 32.30 -14.11
CA VAL A 108 3.65 31.01 -13.47
C VAL A 108 4.36 31.25 -12.14
N SER A 109 5.41 32.07 -12.12
CA SER A 109 6.16 32.35 -10.90
C SER A 109 5.29 32.97 -9.80
N VAL A 110 4.38 33.90 -10.14
CA VAL A 110 3.44 34.48 -9.17
C VAL A 110 2.50 33.41 -8.63
N ILE A 111 1.88 32.60 -9.49
CA ILE A 111 0.95 31.55 -9.07
C ILE A 111 1.67 30.52 -8.19
N HIS A 112 2.92 30.16 -8.51
CA HIS A 112 3.75 29.28 -7.72
C HIS A 112 4.07 29.86 -6.33
N THR A 113 4.52 31.11 -6.26
CA THR A 113 4.78 31.81 -4.98
C THR A 113 3.52 31.86 -4.11
N PHE A 114 2.35 32.20 -4.66
CA PHE A 114 1.11 32.18 -3.88
C PHE A 114 0.64 30.77 -3.49
N THR A 115 0.88 29.76 -4.32
CA THR A 115 0.60 28.35 -3.96
C THR A 115 1.44 27.89 -2.76
N SER A 116 2.63 28.47 -2.56
CA SER A 116 3.52 28.19 -1.43
C SER A 116 3.21 29.02 -0.17
N LEU A 117 2.71 30.27 -0.33
CA LEU A 117 2.53 31.23 0.78
C LEU A 117 1.09 31.37 1.30
N LEU A 118 0.07 30.89 0.57
CA LEU A 118 -1.33 30.99 1.04
C LEU A 118 -1.65 29.99 2.17
N PRO A 119 -2.62 30.30 3.05
CA PRO A 119 -3.23 29.31 3.93
C PRO A 119 -4.02 28.26 3.13
N ASP A 120 -4.23 27.09 3.71
CA ASP A 120 -4.80 25.92 3.02
C ASP A 120 -6.25 26.08 2.55
N GLU A 121 -7.03 26.93 3.22
CA GLU A 121 -8.38 27.31 2.79
C GLU A 121 -8.32 28.10 1.47
N ALA A 122 -7.36 29.03 1.35
CA ALA A 122 -7.19 29.86 0.16
C ALA A 122 -6.56 29.09 -1.02
N LYS A 123 -5.79 28.01 -0.75
CA LYS A 123 -5.29 27.10 -1.79
C LYS A 123 -6.41 26.37 -2.53
N ARG A 124 -7.49 26.03 -1.82
CA ARG A 124 -8.68 25.30 -2.34
C ARG A 124 -9.64 26.19 -3.14
N ASP A 125 -9.49 27.51 -3.06
CA ASP A 125 -10.41 28.45 -3.73
C ASP A 125 -10.30 28.39 -5.27
N LYS A 126 -11.45 28.53 -5.95
CA LYS A 126 -11.60 28.46 -7.41
C LYS A 126 -10.77 29.50 -8.18
N ARG A 127 -10.32 30.57 -7.52
CA ARG A 127 -9.34 31.52 -8.05
C ARG A 127 -8.03 30.82 -8.40
N LEU A 128 -7.54 29.92 -7.52
CA LEU A 128 -6.28 29.21 -7.68
C LEU A 128 -6.47 27.87 -8.40
N VAL A 129 -7.24 26.92 -7.85
CA VAL A 129 -7.43 25.58 -8.48
C VAL A 129 -8.00 25.67 -9.89
N GLY A 130 -8.85 26.68 -10.17
CA GLY A 130 -9.40 26.90 -11.51
C GLY A 130 -8.38 27.31 -12.58
N ARG A 131 -7.09 27.56 -12.23
CA ARG A 131 -6.01 27.81 -13.21
C ARG A 131 -5.38 26.53 -13.75
N LEU A 132 -5.61 25.37 -13.11
CA LEU A 132 -5.02 24.07 -13.49
C LEU A 132 -5.11 23.74 -14.99
N PRO A 133 -6.21 23.97 -15.72
CA PRO A 133 -6.26 23.70 -17.17
C PRO A 133 -5.31 24.56 -18.01
N LEU A 134 -5.02 25.79 -17.56
CA LEU A 134 -4.10 26.72 -18.26
C LEU A 134 -2.64 26.46 -17.88
N LEU A 135 -2.41 25.94 -16.68
CA LEU A 135 -1.11 25.43 -16.24
C LEU A 135 -0.73 24.19 -17.06
N VAL A 136 -1.59 23.18 -17.15
CA VAL A 136 -1.33 21.97 -17.98
C VAL A 136 -1.09 22.34 -19.44
N SER A 137 -1.94 23.17 -20.06
CA SER A 137 -1.80 23.52 -21.49
C SER A 137 -0.63 24.47 -21.83
N SER A 138 0.12 24.98 -20.86
CA SER A 138 1.34 25.78 -21.09
C SER A 138 2.65 25.01 -20.87
N LEU A 139 2.62 23.77 -20.36
CA LEU A 139 3.80 22.97 -20.00
C LEU A 139 4.84 22.82 -21.12
N VAL A 140 4.41 22.51 -22.34
CA VAL A 140 5.30 22.19 -23.48
C VAL A 140 5.86 23.45 -24.16
N GLN A 141 5.24 24.61 -23.96
CA GLN A 141 5.67 25.88 -24.59
C GLN A 141 6.54 26.76 -23.66
N SER A 142 6.55 26.43 -22.37
CA SER A 142 7.31 27.05 -21.28
C SER A 142 8.85 26.95 -21.45
N SER A 143 9.60 27.64 -20.57
CA SER A 143 11.02 27.33 -20.34
C SER A 143 11.16 26.10 -19.43
N GLY A 144 12.31 25.42 -19.40
CA GLY A 144 12.50 24.24 -18.53
C GLY A 144 12.30 24.54 -17.04
N GLU A 145 12.79 25.69 -16.58
CA GLU A 145 12.55 26.18 -15.21
C GLU A 145 11.06 26.46 -14.97
N THR A 146 10.41 27.11 -15.93
CA THR A 146 8.97 27.42 -15.86
C THR A 146 8.12 26.14 -15.83
N SER A 147 8.45 25.12 -16.63
CA SER A 147 7.76 23.82 -16.62
C SER A 147 7.93 23.07 -15.29
N LEU A 148 9.08 23.17 -14.63
CA LEU A 148 9.28 22.64 -13.27
C LEU A 148 8.36 23.34 -12.27
N LEU A 149 8.32 24.69 -12.27
CA LEU A 149 7.45 25.47 -11.40
C LEU A 149 5.96 25.14 -11.63
N ILE A 150 5.53 24.98 -12.90
CA ILE A 150 4.17 24.56 -13.24
C ILE A 150 3.85 23.19 -12.64
N VAL A 151 4.71 22.18 -12.84
CA VAL A 151 4.46 20.82 -12.33
C VAL A 151 4.38 20.81 -10.80
N GLN A 152 5.28 21.52 -10.12
CA GLN A 152 5.25 21.68 -8.66
C GLN A 152 3.98 22.39 -8.16
N THR A 153 3.53 23.43 -8.87
CA THR A 153 2.25 24.11 -8.57
C THR A 153 1.05 23.20 -8.78
N ILE A 154 1.02 22.43 -9.88
CA ILE A 154 -0.07 21.46 -10.11
C ILE A 154 -0.08 20.42 -8.98
N PHE A 155 1.08 19.86 -8.63
CA PHE A 155 1.23 18.88 -7.55
C PHE A 155 0.68 19.37 -6.21
N ALA A 156 1.09 20.57 -5.78
CA ALA A 156 0.63 21.18 -4.54
C ALA A 156 -0.89 21.48 -4.53
N LEU A 157 -1.52 21.67 -5.69
CA LEU A 157 -2.97 21.90 -5.79
C LEU A 157 -3.78 20.60 -5.83
N VAL A 158 -3.31 19.55 -6.52
CA VAL A 158 -4.01 18.26 -6.58
C VAL A 158 -3.85 17.42 -5.30
N ALA A 159 -2.98 17.86 -4.38
CA ALA A 159 -2.95 17.38 -2.99
C ALA A 159 -4.25 17.67 -2.23
N PHE A 160 -5.08 18.63 -2.69
CA PHE A 160 -6.42 18.89 -2.17
C PHE A 160 -7.51 18.30 -3.08
N SER A 161 -8.61 17.84 -2.49
CA SER A 161 -9.75 17.24 -3.20
C SER A 161 -10.37 18.16 -4.26
N GLU A 162 -10.39 19.47 -4.01
CA GLU A 162 -10.93 20.50 -4.88
C GLU A 162 -10.04 20.72 -6.12
N GLY A 163 -8.72 20.62 -5.96
CA GLY A 163 -7.76 20.63 -7.07
C GLY A 163 -7.82 19.33 -7.87
N ALA A 164 -7.98 18.19 -7.20
CA ALA A 164 -8.17 16.88 -7.82
C ALA A 164 -9.47 16.81 -8.65
N GLU A 165 -10.59 17.36 -8.17
CA GLU A 165 -11.84 17.47 -8.95
C GLU A 165 -11.66 18.34 -10.21
N VAL A 166 -10.94 19.47 -10.12
CA VAL A 166 -10.66 20.30 -11.30
C VAL A 166 -9.70 19.62 -12.28
N PHE A 167 -8.66 18.93 -11.79
CA PHE A 167 -7.69 18.22 -12.63
C PHE A 167 -8.32 17.03 -13.37
N THR A 168 -9.20 16.27 -12.70
CA THR A 168 -9.94 15.17 -13.33
C THR A 168 -10.91 15.65 -14.42
N GLN A 169 -11.34 16.93 -14.40
CA GLN A 169 -12.14 17.55 -15.46
C GLN A 169 -11.34 18.10 -16.66
N ILE A 170 -10.00 18.15 -16.62
CA ILE A 170 -9.18 18.62 -17.77
C ILE A 170 -9.28 17.64 -18.95
N GLU A 171 -9.77 18.08 -20.11
CA GLU A 171 -9.95 17.21 -21.29
C GLU A 171 -8.60 16.68 -21.85
N ASP A 172 -7.61 17.56 -22.01
CA ASP A 172 -6.28 17.21 -22.52
C ASP A 172 -5.20 17.27 -21.43
N VAL A 173 -4.64 16.11 -21.11
CA VAL A 173 -3.50 15.96 -20.19
C VAL A 173 -2.21 15.53 -20.92
N SER A 174 -2.22 15.47 -22.26
CA SER A 174 -1.05 15.08 -23.06
C SER A 174 0.21 15.93 -22.81
N PRO A 175 0.14 17.25 -22.53
CA PRO A 175 1.33 18.05 -22.18
C PRO A 175 2.06 17.55 -20.91
N LEU A 176 1.33 16.91 -19.99
CA LEU A 176 1.90 16.33 -18.77
C LEU A 176 2.42 14.91 -19.00
N VAL A 177 1.79 14.15 -19.90
CA VAL A 177 2.25 12.81 -20.36
C VAL A 177 3.53 12.90 -21.18
N GLU A 178 3.70 13.96 -21.97
CA GLU A 178 4.89 14.19 -22.82
C GLU A 178 6.15 14.46 -21.98
N ILE A 179 6.04 15.25 -20.90
CA ILE A 179 7.18 15.58 -20.04
C ILE A 179 7.50 14.53 -18.97
N ALA A 180 6.57 13.62 -18.66
CA ALA A 180 6.75 12.62 -17.60
C ALA A 180 8.01 11.74 -17.70
N PRO A 181 8.48 11.31 -18.90
CA PRO A 181 9.77 10.61 -19.05
C PRO A 181 11.00 11.44 -18.64
N SER A 182 10.88 12.76 -18.53
CA SER A 182 11.96 13.68 -18.12
C SER A 182 11.71 14.39 -16.77
N ASN A 183 10.53 14.21 -16.17
CA ASN A 183 10.15 14.82 -14.89
C ASN A 183 9.19 13.89 -14.13
N SER A 184 9.70 13.19 -13.12
CA SER A 184 8.94 12.21 -12.33
C SER A 184 7.78 12.83 -11.54
N THR A 185 7.85 14.11 -11.14
CA THR A 185 6.74 14.77 -10.42
C THR A 185 5.48 14.92 -11.28
N ALA A 186 5.59 14.81 -12.62
CA ALA A 186 4.42 14.69 -13.48
C ALA A 186 3.61 13.39 -13.22
N LEU A 187 4.28 12.31 -12.80
CA LEU A 187 3.63 11.06 -12.38
C LEU A 187 2.99 11.19 -11.00
N GLU A 188 3.65 11.89 -10.08
CA GLU A 188 3.15 12.20 -8.74
C GLU A 188 1.85 13.01 -8.81
N VAL A 189 1.76 14.00 -9.72
CA VAL A 189 0.53 14.73 -10.05
C VAL A 189 -0.61 13.79 -10.39
N PHE A 190 -0.41 12.84 -11.32
CA PHE A 190 -1.47 11.89 -11.69
C PHE A 190 -1.89 11.02 -10.50
N SER A 191 -0.93 10.51 -9.73
CA SER A 191 -1.21 9.65 -8.56
C SER A 191 -2.07 10.38 -7.52
N PHE A 192 -1.66 11.57 -7.08
CA PHE A 192 -2.39 12.34 -6.07
C PHE A 192 -3.76 12.82 -6.60
N ALA A 193 -3.83 13.32 -7.83
CA ALA A 193 -5.09 13.79 -8.43
C ALA A 193 -6.13 12.68 -8.62
N TRP A 194 -5.71 11.43 -8.80
CA TRP A 194 -6.63 10.30 -8.90
C TRP A 194 -7.02 9.78 -7.51
N ILE A 195 -6.06 9.54 -6.61
CA ILE A 195 -6.33 9.04 -5.24
C ILE A 195 -7.27 9.99 -4.50
N ASN A 196 -7.00 11.29 -4.49
CA ASN A 196 -7.83 12.31 -3.84
C ASN A 196 -9.23 12.51 -4.48
N CYS A 197 -9.50 11.84 -5.61
CA CYS A 197 -10.78 11.89 -6.31
C CYS A 197 -11.57 10.57 -6.28
N MET A 198 -10.97 9.42 -5.93
CA MET A 198 -11.66 8.11 -6.04
C MET A 198 -12.96 8.02 -5.22
N ASP A 199 -12.96 8.59 -4.01
CA ASP A 199 -14.13 8.61 -3.12
C ASP A 199 -15.14 9.73 -3.46
N THR A 200 -14.67 10.85 -4.02
CA THR A 200 -15.49 12.04 -4.30
C THR A 200 -16.03 12.07 -5.73
N ALA A 201 -15.55 11.20 -6.63
CA ALA A 201 -15.93 11.14 -8.04
C ALA A 201 -17.42 10.81 -8.24
N LYS A 202 -18.17 11.84 -8.65
CA LYS A 202 -19.61 11.77 -9.00
C LYS A 202 -19.90 10.77 -10.12
N ASP A 203 -18.93 10.53 -11.02
CA ASP A 203 -18.96 9.47 -12.02
C ASP A 203 -17.64 8.66 -11.99
N ARG A 204 -17.70 7.51 -11.30
CA ARG A 204 -16.58 6.56 -11.24
C ARG A 204 -16.25 5.90 -12.58
N THR A 205 -17.16 5.91 -13.57
CA THR A 205 -16.91 5.32 -14.90
C THR A 205 -16.09 6.26 -15.78
N VAL A 206 -16.37 7.56 -15.74
CA VAL A 206 -15.54 8.58 -16.40
C VAL A 206 -14.13 8.61 -15.80
N LEU A 207 -14.00 8.50 -14.47
CA LEU A 207 -12.69 8.42 -13.82
C LEU A 207 -11.90 7.17 -14.26
N LYS A 208 -12.50 5.97 -14.26
CA LYS A 208 -11.88 4.73 -14.78
C LYS A 208 -11.35 4.90 -16.20
N ASN A 209 -12.18 5.42 -17.10
CA ASN A 209 -11.82 5.60 -18.51
C ASN A 209 -10.68 6.61 -18.69
N LYS A 210 -10.66 7.69 -17.89
CA LYS A 210 -9.57 8.67 -17.90
C LYS A 210 -8.26 8.09 -17.35
N ILE A 211 -8.31 7.31 -16.27
CA ILE A 211 -7.15 6.60 -15.72
C ILE A 211 -6.57 5.65 -16.78
N ASP A 212 -7.40 4.79 -17.39
CA ASP A 212 -6.96 3.81 -18.39
C ASP A 212 -6.30 4.47 -19.61
N GLY A 213 -6.97 5.47 -20.20
CA GLY A 213 -6.44 6.22 -21.35
C GLY A 213 -5.16 6.98 -21.03
N THR A 214 -5.02 7.52 -19.82
CA THR A 214 -3.81 8.24 -19.40
C THR A 214 -2.65 7.29 -19.14
N ILE A 215 -2.86 6.16 -18.44
CA ILE A 215 -1.80 5.16 -18.22
C ILE A 215 -1.37 4.54 -19.55
N GLN A 216 -2.31 4.22 -20.45
CA GLN A 216 -1.99 3.75 -21.80
C GLN A 216 -1.15 4.77 -22.60
N SER A 217 -1.35 6.07 -22.37
CA SER A 217 -0.56 7.14 -22.99
C SER A 217 0.83 7.30 -22.35
N LEU A 218 0.94 7.22 -21.01
CA LEU A 218 2.21 7.22 -20.27
C LEU A 218 3.09 6.02 -20.65
N VAL A 219 2.52 4.82 -20.68
CA VAL A 219 3.20 3.60 -21.13
C VAL A 219 3.70 3.74 -22.58
N SER A 220 3.02 4.55 -23.41
CA SER A 220 3.46 4.89 -24.76
C SER A 220 4.60 5.92 -24.76
N SER A 221 4.53 7.00 -23.98
CA SER A 221 5.59 8.03 -23.94
C SER A 221 6.91 7.55 -23.31
N PHE A 222 6.87 6.53 -22.45
CA PHE A 222 8.06 5.85 -21.93
C PHE A 222 8.67 4.81 -22.90
N THR A 223 8.14 4.64 -24.13
CA THR A 223 8.71 3.71 -25.11
C THR A 223 10.13 4.12 -25.50
N GLY A 224 11.11 3.27 -25.16
CA GLY A 224 12.53 3.52 -25.41
C GLY A 224 13.34 3.94 -24.19
N THR A 225 12.69 4.20 -23.04
CA THR A 225 13.37 4.38 -21.75
C THR A 225 13.53 3.03 -21.01
N ASP A 226 14.16 3.08 -19.84
CA ASP A 226 14.25 1.93 -18.93
C ASP A 226 12.90 1.59 -18.25
N GLY A 227 12.01 2.59 -18.11
CA GLY A 227 10.71 2.47 -17.44
C GLY A 227 10.75 2.49 -15.92
N VAL A 228 11.88 2.82 -15.27
CA VAL A 228 12.03 2.70 -13.81
C VAL A 228 11.04 3.60 -13.06
N THR A 229 11.00 4.89 -13.37
CA THR A 229 10.09 5.83 -12.69
C THR A 229 8.61 5.58 -13.02
N LEU A 230 8.30 5.05 -14.21
CA LEU A 230 6.94 4.61 -14.57
C LEU A 230 6.50 3.40 -13.75
N LEU A 231 7.37 2.43 -13.52
CA LEU A 231 7.06 1.27 -12.68
C LEU A 231 6.95 1.63 -11.20
N GLU A 232 7.81 2.53 -10.71
CA GLU A 232 7.71 3.07 -9.35
C GLU A 232 6.37 3.80 -9.14
N PHE A 233 5.97 4.65 -10.10
CA PHE A 233 4.65 5.27 -10.12
C PHE A 233 3.52 4.24 -10.14
N LEU A 234 3.56 3.23 -11.01
CA LEU A 234 2.50 2.21 -11.09
C LEU A 234 2.39 1.40 -9.79
N GLY A 235 3.51 1.00 -9.18
CA GLY A 235 3.52 0.32 -7.89
C GLY A 235 2.98 1.20 -6.75
N GLY A 236 3.38 2.46 -6.71
CA GLY A 236 2.90 3.43 -5.72
C GLY A 236 1.41 3.80 -5.90
N PHE A 237 0.95 3.97 -7.13
CA PHE A 237 -0.44 4.33 -7.44
C PHE A 237 -1.39 3.17 -7.17
N LEU A 238 -1.11 1.98 -7.72
CA LEU A 238 -2.03 0.83 -7.65
C LEU A 238 -2.22 0.33 -6.21
N ARG A 239 -1.14 0.25 -5.41
CA ARG A 239 -1.22 -0.18 -3.98
C ARG A 239 -2.06 0.77 -3.12
N ASN A 240 -2.21 2.05 -3.51
CA ASN A 240 -2.93 3.07 -2.75
C ASN A 240 -4.31 3.42 -3.36
N SER A 241 -4.82 2.61 -4.29
CA SER A 241 -6.07 2.88 -5.02
C SER A 241 -7.23 1.98 -4.58
N ASP A 242 -8.47 2.50 -4.59
CA ASP A 242 -9.66 1.66 -4.54
C ASP A 242 -9.75 0.82 -5.83
N VAL A 243 -9.62 -0.50 -5.72
CA VAL A 243 -9.76 -1.44 -6.85
C VAL A 243 -11.11 -1.27 -7.56
N LYS A 244 -12.17 -0.84 -6.85
CA LYS A 244 -13.48 -0.55 -7.45
C LYS A 244 -13.48 0.74 -8.28
N ALA A 245 -12.49 1.62 -8.15
CA ALA A 245 -12.28 2.82 -8.96
C ALA A 245 -11.28 2.64 -10.13
N LEU A 246 -10.59 1.50 -10.22
CA LEU A 246 -9.64 1.19 -11.30
C LEU A 246 -10.30 0.53 -12.53
N PRO A 247 -9.73 0.64 -13.75
CA PRO A 247 -10.27 -0.01 -14.95
C PRO A 247 -10.12 -1.54 -14.89
N SER A 248 -11.14 -2.31 -15.27
CA SER A 248 -11.17 -3.76 -15.00
C SER A 248 -10.25 -4.63 -15.86
N ASN A 249 -10.13 -4.34 -17.17
CA ASN A 249 -9.37 -5.16 -18.13
C ASN A 249 -8.40 -4.26 -18.95
N PRO A 250 -7.31 -3.75 -18.35
CA PRO A 250 -6.46 -2.72 -18.94
C PRO A 250 -5.44 -3.30 -19.93
N LYS A 251 -5.39 -2.76 -21.15
CA LYS A 251 -4.46 -3.25 -22.21
C LYS A 251 -2.99 -2.95 -21.92
N TRP A 252 -2.71 -1.95 -21.08
CA TRP A 252 -1.35 -1.51 -20.76
C TRP A 252 -0.61 -2.44 -19.78
N ILE A 253 -1.29 -3.36 -19.08
CA ILE A 253 -0.64 -4.32 -18.16
C ILE A 253 0.49 -5.07 -18.86
N LYS A 254 0.25 -5.56 -20.09
CA LYS A 254 1.28 -6.29 -20.86
C LYS A 254 2.55 -5.45 -21.03
N ALA A 255 2.42 -4.20 -21.45
CA ALA A 255 3.57 -3.34 -21.69
C ALA A 255 4.30 -2.96 -20.38
N ALA A 256 3.58 -2.79 -19.26
CA ALA A 256 4.19 -2.66 -17.94
C ALA A 256 5.01 -3.91 -17.55
N VAL A 257 4.48 -5.11 -17.81
CA VAL A 257 5.22 -6.38 -17.63
C VAL A 257 6.41 -6.48 -18.58
N ASP A 258 6.31 -5.98 -19.81
CA ASP A 258 7.42 -5.97 -20.78
C ASP A 258 8.56 -5.01 -20.33
N PHE A 259 8.27 -3.93 -19.58
CA PHE A 259 9.31 -3.14 -18.88
C PHE A 259 9.95 -3.93 -17.72
N ILE A 260 9.15 -4.62 -16.89
CA ILE A 260 9.66 -5.48 -15.79
C ILE A 260 10.61 -6.55 -16.35
N LYS A 261 10.22 -7.23 -17.43
CA LYS A 261 11.03 -8.24 -18.14
C LYS A 261 12.35 -7.67 -18.66
N ARG A 262 12.33 -6.44 -19.21
CA ARG A 262 13.52 -5.74 -19.70
C ARG A 262 14.52 -5.44 -18.58
N LEU A 263 14.06 -4.81 -17.49
CA LEU A 263 14.91 -4.42 -16.36
C LEU A 263 15.58 -5.61 -15.67
N ILE A 264 14.83 -6.70 -15.47
CA ILE A 264 15.36 -7.94 -14.88
C ILE A 264 16.45 -8.56 -15.77
N SER A 265 16.26 -8.52 -17.08
CA SER A 265 17.22 -9.06 -18.06
C SER A 265 18.50 -8.22 -18.17
N SER A 266 18.45 -6.91 -17.86
CA SER A 266 19.54 -5.96 -18.13
C SER A 266 20.53 -5.76 -16.97
N ARG A 267 20.56 -6.64 -15.96
CA ARG A 267 21.31 -6.48 -14.68
C ARG A 267 20.90 -5.21 -13.91
N PRO A 268 19.76 -5.24 -13.20
CA PRO A 268 19.12 -4.03 -12.66
C PRO A 268 19.89 -3.38 -11.50
N ALA A 269 19.95 -2.04 -11.52
CA ALA A 269 20.41 -1.20 -10.42
C ALA A 269 19.48 -1.28 -9.19
N ALA A 270 19.88 -0.71 -8.04
CA ALA A 270 19.10 -0.75 -6.80
C ALA A 270 17.67 -0.20 -6.99
N ASP A 271 17.53 0.94 -7.67
CA ASP A 271 16.26 1.65 -7.86
C ASP A 271 15.36 0.90 -8.84
N ALA A 272 15.94 0.34 -9.91
CA ALA A 272 15.24 -0.57 -10.81
C ALA A 272 14.70 -1.82 -10.08
N ARG A 273 15.48 -2.38 -9.14
CA ARG A 273 15.04 -3.50 -8.28
C ARG A 273 13.94 -3.09 -7.31
N ASN A 274 13.91 -1.84 -6.84
CA ASN A 274 12.78 -1.32 -6.06
C ASN A 274 11.52 -1.24 -6.94
N ALA A 275 11.62 -0.52 -8.06
CA ALA A 275 10.52 -0.25 -8.98
C ALA A 275 9.85 -1.52 -9.51
N TYR A 276 10.60 -2.47 -10.10
CA TYR A 276 9.97 -3.67 -10.67
C TYR A 276 9.36 -4.59 -9.60
N THR A 277 9.92 -4.62 -8.38
CA THR A 277 9.43 -5.49 -7.30
C THR A 277 8.08 -5.00 -6.78
N ILE A 278 7.98 -3.70 -6.49
CA ILE A 278 6.72 -3.10 -6.03
C ILE A 278 5.68 -3.10 -7.16
N ALA A 279 6.07 -2.77 -8.39
CA ALA A 279 5.17 -2.83 -9.54
C ALA A 279 4.62 -4.25 -9.80
N ALA A 280 5.47 -5.28 -9.73
CA ALA A 280 5.01 -6.66 -9.88
C ALA A 280 4.01 -7.06 -8.80
N ALA A 281 4.28 -6.75 -7.52
CA ALA A 281 3.37 -7.01 -6.42
C ALA A 281 2.01 -6.32 -6.61
N SER A 282 2.00 -5.02 -6.90
CA SER A 282 0.76 -4.24 -7.05
C SER A 282 -0.03 -4.61 -8.31
N LEU A 283 0.63 -5.04 -9.39
CA LEU A 283 -0.04 -5.61 -10.57
C LEU A 283 -0.69 -6.95 -10.24
N LEU A 284 -0.05 -7.81 -9.45
CA LEU A 284 -0.59 -9.10 -9.02
C LEU A 284 -1.76 -8.93 -8.02
N GLU A 285 -1.65 -7.97 -7.10
CA GLU A 285 -2.71 -7.62 -6.13
C GLU A 285 -3.95 -7.01 -6.82
N THR A 286 -3.75 -6.14 -7.81
CA THR A 286 -4.86 -5.46 -8.52
C THR A 286 -5.47 -6.31 -9.64
N TYR A 287 -4.64 -7.03 -10.41
CA TYR A 287 -5.03 -7.75 -11.62
C TYR A 287 -4.55 -9.21 -11.60
N PRO A 288 -4.92 -10.01 -10.57
CA PRO A 288 -4.29 -11.31 -10.29
C PRO A 288 -4.34 -12.30 -11.45
N ALA A 289 -5.37 -12.29 -12.29
CA ALA A 289 -5.46 -13.17 -13.46
C ALA A 289 -4.47 -12.78 -14.56
N ASP A 290 -4.56 -11.56 -15.08
CA ASP A 290 -3.72 -11.08 -16.19
C ASP A 290 -2.25 -10.95 -15.77
N ALA A 291 -1.98 -10.38 -14.61
CA ALA A 291 -0.61 -10.18 -14.12
C ALA A 291 0.11 -11.51 -13.87
N SER A 292 -0.55 -12.50 -13.25
CA SER A 292 0.04 -13.83 -13.04
C SER A 292 0.34 -14.50 -14.39
N LYS A 293 -0.61 -14.46 -15.33
CA LYS A 293 -0.41 -15.04 -16.66
C LYS A 293 0.73 -14.36 -17.44
N LEU A 294 0.89 -13.04 -17.32
CA LEU A 294 1.94 -12.30 -18.03
C LEU A 294 3.33 -12.41 -17.37
N LEU A 295 3.40 -12.51 -16.04
CA LEU A 295 4.65 -12.60 -15.27
C LEU A 295 5.17 -14.03 -15.12
N PHE A 296 4.29 -15.03 -15.00
CA PHE A 296 4.68 -16.38 -14.60
C PHE A 296 4.70 -17.42 -15.74
N THR A 297 3.93 -17.22 -16.81
CA THR A 297 3.98 -18.09 -18.00
C THR A 297 5.30 -17.91 -18.77
N SER A 298 5.93 -19.02 -19.15
CA SER A 298 7.14 -19.06 -20.01
C SER A 298 6.77 -19.08 -21.50
N ASP A 299 7.57 -18.49 -22.40
CA ASP A 299 7.53 -18.91 -23.82
C ASP A 299 8.32 -20.22 -23.94
N VAL A 300 7.77 -21.19 -24.67
CA VAL A 300 8.38 -22.51 -24.95
C VAL A 300 9.75 -22.38 -25.66
N LYS A 301 10.08 -21.20 -26.20
CA LYS A 301 11.35 -20.87 -26.85
C LYS A 301 12.43 -20.30 -25.91
N GLU A 302 12.15 -20.08 -24.64
CA GLU A 302 13.14 -19.54 -23.68
C GLU A 302 13.96 -20.67 -23.03
N ASP A 303 15.28 -20.73 -23.30
CA ASP A 303 16.24 -21.64 -22.63
C ASP A 303 16.21 -21.55 -21.09
N LYS A 304 15.71 -20.43 -20.56
CA LYS A 304 15.48 -20.18 -19.14
C LYS A 304 14.17 -19.42 -18.97
N PRO A 305 13.16 -19.99 -18.30
CA PRO A 305 11.91 -19.31 -17.97
C PRO A 305 12.14 -17.93 -17.35
N PHE A 306 11.51 -16.87 -17.89
CA PHE A 306 11.52 -15.56 -17.24
C PHE A 306 11.05 -15.63 -15.77
N SER A 307 10.02 -16.43 -15.48
CA SER A 307 9.46 -16.59 -14.13
C SER A 307 10.44 -17.21 -13.14
N TYR A 308 11.27 -18.17 -13.59
CA TYR A 308 12.40 -18.68 -12.81
C TYR A 308 13.38 -17.57 -12.43
N LEU A 309 13.73 -16.70 -13.39
CA LEU A 309 14.68 -15.60 -13.16
C LEU A 309 14.11 -14.55 -12.19
N LEU A 310 12.84 -14.14 -12.38
CA LEU A 310 12.12 -13.21 -11.50
C LEU A 310 12.13 -13.70 -10.05
N ILE A 311 11.63 -14.91 -9.79
CA ILE A 311 11.49 -15.46 -8.44
C ILE A 311 12.87 -15.71 -7.80
N THR A 312 13.84 -16.22 -8.57
CA THR A 312 15.20 -16.44 -8.05
C THR A 312 15.86 -15.13 -7.61
N LEU A 313 15.75 -14.06 -8.41
CA LEU A 313 16.34 -12.75 -8.07
C LEU A 313 15.67 -12.07 -6.88
N LEU A 314 14.34 -12.10 -6.81
CA LEU A 314 13.58 -11.56 -5.68
C LEU A 314 13.98 -12.24 -4.37
N LEU A 315 13.95 -13.57 -4.32
CA LEU A 315 14.25 -14.33 -3.11
C LEU A 315 15.73 -14.24 -2.73
N THR A 316 16.66 -14.14 -3.70
CA THR A 316 18.08 -13.89 -3.42
C THR A 316 18.28 -12.54 -2.75
N ASP A 317 17.61 -11.49 -3.22
CA ASP A 317 17.70 -10.16 -2.60
C ASP A 317 17.03 -10.12 -1.21
N THR A 318 15.86 -10.72 -1.04
CA THR A 318 15.19 -10.90 0.27
C THR A 318 16.12 -11.55 1.28
N ARG A 319 16.77 -12.67 0.93
CA ARG A 319 17.71 -13.38 1.82
C ARG A 319 18.93 -12.56 2.22
N VAL A 320 19.44 -11.69 1.34
CA VAL A 320 20.55 -10.79 1.64
C VAL A 320 20.10 -9.57 2.45
N THR A 321 18.81 -9.19 2.36
CA THR A 321 18.26 -8.01 3.02
C THR A 321 17.74 -8.28 4.43
N LEU A 322 17.02 -9.39 4.65
CA LEU A 322 16.33 -9.69 5.92
C LEU A 322 17.24 -9.65 7.16
N PRO A 323 18.43 -10.30 7.19
CA PRO A 323 19.28 -10.30 8.39
C PRO A 323 19.77 -8.91 8.81
N ARG A 324 19.81 -7.96 7.86
CA ARG A 324 20.23 -6.57 8.08
C ARG A 324 19.07 -5.63 8.40
N LEU A 325 17.83 -6.07 8.20
CA LEU A 325 16.68 -5.19 8.27
C LEU A 325 16.34 -4.80 9.72
N LEU A 326 16.72 -5.65 10.69
CA LEU A 326 16.60 -5.36 12.12
C LEU A 326 17.56 -4.25 12.58
N GLU A 327 18.76 -4.17 12.01
CA GLU A 327 19.70 -3.06 12.24
C GLU A 327 19.11 -1.71 11.79
N LEU A 328 18.22 -1.74 10.78
CA LEU A 328 17.62 -0.57 10.17
C LEU A 328 16.31 -0.13 10.84
N LEU A 329 15.76 -0.84 11.84
CA LEU A 329 14.42 -0.58 12.41
C LEU A 329 14.17 0.86 12.93
N ASN A 330 15.21 1.66 13.14
CA ASN A 330 15.12 3.06 13.56
C ASN A 330 15.70 4.05 12.52
N ASP A 331 16.05 3.59 11.33
CA ASP A 331 16.57 4.37 10.21
C ASP A 331 15.42 4.81 9.28
N PRO A 332 15.40 6.06 8.77
CA PRO A 332 14.35 6.54 7.85
C PRO A 332 14.25 5.74 6.54
N ILE A 333 15.24 4.91 6.19
CA ILE A 333 15.24 4.04 4.99
C ILE A 333 14.42 2.75 5.22
N TYR A 334 14.17 2.32 6.46
CA TYR A 334 13.45 1.06 6.77
C TYR A 334 12.11 0.93 6.05
N PRO A 335 11.18 1.91 6.06
CA PRO A 335 9.87 1.74 5.45
C PRO A 335 9.92 1.49 3.94
N ALA A 336 10.94 1.99 3.25
CA ALA A 336 11.15 1.71 1.83
C ALA A 336 11.68 0.28 1.60
N VAL A 337 12.67 -0.14 2.39
CA VAL A 337 13.26 -1.48 2.27
C VAL A 337 12.28 -2.57 2.70
N ALA A 338 11.57 -2.37 3.80
CA ALA A 338 10.52 -3.28 4.29
C ALA A 338 9.38 -3.41 3.27
N ARG A 339 8.91 -2.31 2.67
CA ARG A 339 7.91 -2.33 1.57
C ARG A 339 8.39 -3.14 0.37
N ARG A 340 9.66 -2.99 -0.01
CA ARG A 340 10.29 -3.72 -1.14
C ARG A 340 10.39 -5.22 -0.86
N VAL A 341 10.83 -5.61 0.34
CA VAL A 341 10.93 -7.03 0.75
C VAL A 341 9.54 -7.66 0.94
N GLY A 342 8.58 -6.93 1.52
CA GLY A 342 7.18 -7.36 1.61
C GLY A 342 6.57 -7.58 0.23
N SER A 343 6.83 -6.67 -0.71
CA SER A 343 6.40 -6.83 -2.11
C SER A 343 7.06 -8.05 -2.79
N ALA A 344 8.29 -8.41 -2.45
CA ALA A 344 8.91 -9.65 -2.93
C ALA A 344 8.22 -10.92 -2.37
N PHE A 345 7.78 -10.90 -1.11
CA PHE A 345 6.95 -11.96 -0.52
C PHE A 345 5.53 -12.00 -1.12
N ASP A 346 4.91 -10.85 -1.41
CA ASP A 346 3.63 -10.78 -2.12
C ASP A 346 3.74 -11.43 -3.52
N VAL A 347 4.80 -11.13 -4.29
CA VAL A 347 5.06 -11.78 -5.59
C VAL A 347 5.27 -13.29 -5.45
N ALA A 348 6.05 -13.72 -4.45
CA ALA A 348 6.28 -15.16 -4.18
C ALA A 348 4.98 -15.89 -3.81
N THR A 349 4.12 -15.28 -3.00
CA THR A 349 2.79 -15.81 -2.64
C THR A 349 1.93 -16.04 -3.87
N HIS A 350 1.83 -15.03 -4.75
CA HIS A 350 1.06 -15.12 -5.99
C HIS A 350 1.64 -16.14 -6.97
N PHE A 351 2.97 -16.31 -7.00
CA PHE A 351 3.62 -17.34 -7.81
C PHE A 351 3.29 -18.76 -7.32
N VAL A 352 3.40 -19.04 -6.01
CA VAL A 352 3.02 -20.35 -5.45
C VAL A 352 1.53 -20.62 -5.71
N GLY A 353 0.65 -19.65 -5.43
CA GLY A 353 -0.77 -19.75 -5.75
C GLY A 353 -1.10 -19.83 -7.25
N TYR A 354 -0.18 -19.49 -8.14
CA TYR A 354 -0.32 -19.71 -9.58
C TYR A 354 0.18 -21.10 -10.00
N LEU A 355 1.25 -21.62 -9.37
CA LEU A 355 1.68 -23.02 -9.55
C LEU A 355 0.55 -23.99 -9.21
N VAL A 356 -0.07 -23.85 -8.03
CA VAL A 356 -1.17 -24.74 -7.57
C VAL A 356 -2.31 -24.77 -8.58
N ARG A 357 -2.89 -23.60 -8.92
CA ARG A 357 -4.00 -23.51 -9.88
C ARG A 357 -3.66 -24.07 -11.27
N SER A 358 -2.41 -24.01 -11.70
CA SER A 358 -1.99 -24.59 -13.00
C SER A 358 -1.91 -26.12 -13.01
N LEU A 359 -1.89 -26.76 -11.84
CA LEU A 359 -1.99 -28.22 -11.69
C LEU A 359 -3.45 -28.67 -11.66
N ASP A 360 -4.37 -27.79 -11.22
CA ASP A 360 -5.82 -28.04 -11.13
C ASP A 360 -6.58 -27.79 -12.45
N ASP A 361 -6.04 -26.96 -13.36
CA ASP A 361 -6.66 -26.62 -14.66
C ASP A 361 -6.73 -27.85 -15.59
N GLU A 362 -7.87 -28.57 -15.64
CA GLU A 362 -8.07 -29.75 -16.51
C GLU A 362 -7.89 -29.49 -18.02
N GLU A 363 -8.00 -28.24 -18.49
CA GLU A 363 -7.67 -27.86 -19.87
C GLU A 363 -6.16 -27.97 -20.17
N SER A 364 -5.33 -27.99 -19.13
CA SER A 364 -3.89 -28.24 -19.22
C SER A 364 -3.64 -29.73 -19.47
N SER A 365 -3.34 -30.09 -20.72
CA SER A 365 -2.84 -31.43 -21.04
C SER A 365 -1.66 -31.80 -20.11
N PRO A 366 -1.56 -33.03 -19.57
CA PRO A 366 -0.69 -33.40 -18.43
C PRO A 366 0.83 -33.44 -18.72
N GLY A 367 1.30 -32.64 -19.67
CA GLY A 367 2.71 -32.26 -19.87
C GLY A 367 2.96 -30.74 -19.91
N ASN A 368 1.92 -29.90 -19.84
CA ASN A 368 2.03 -28.43 -19.90
C ASN A 368 2.40 -27.81 -18.53
N LEU A 369 3.51 -28.25 -17.94
CA LEU A 369 4.08 -27.55 -16.78
C LEU A 369 4.48 -26.12 -17.17
N ILE A 370 4.23 -25.14 -16.29
CA ILE A 370 4.62 -23.72 -16.49
C ILE A 370 6.11 -23.57 -16.88
N MET A 371 6.95 -24.46 -16.38
CA MET A 371 8.37 -24.53 -16.70
C MET A 371 8.92 -25.96 -16.53
N PRO A 372 10.10 -26.29 -17.10
CA PRO A 372 10.70 -27.61 -16.94
C PRO A 372 11.00 -27.98 -15.46
N PRO A 373 10.89 -29.28 -15.08
CA PRO A 373 11.01 -29.72 -13.68
C PRO A 373 12.32 -29.32 -12.99
N GLU A 374 13.44 -29.25 -13.71
CA GLU A 374 14.73 -28.86 -13.15
C GLU A 374 14.81 -27.37 -12.81
N PHE A 375 13.88 -26.53 -13.26
CA PHE A 375 13.72 -25.17 -12.76
C PHE A 375 12.79 -25.13 -11.54
N LEU A 376 11.70 -25.90 -11.53
CA LEU A 376 10.82 -26.04 -10.36
C LEU A 376 11.58 -26.55 -9.13
N LEU A 377 12.44 -27.57 -9.27
CA LEU A 377 13.26 -28.09 -8.17
C LEU A 377 14.28 -27.07 -7.64
N LYS A 378 14.82 -26.20 -8.50
CA LYS A 378 15.71 -25.11 -8.11
C LYS A 378 14.93 -24.03 -7.36
N ILE A 379 13.73 -23.66 -7.83
CA ILE A 379 12.85 -22.70 -7.15
C ILE A 379 12.41 -23.25 -5.78
N ARG A 380 12.00 -24.53 -5.68
CA ARG A 380 11.65 -25.19 -4.41
C ARG A 380 12.74 -24.94 -3.37
N ARG A 381 13.99 -25.28 -3.71
CA ARG A 381 15.15 -25.01 -2.86
C ARG A 381 15.32 -23.52 -2.54
N THR A 382 15.20 -22.63 -3.52
CA THR A 382 15.37 -21.18 -3.32
C THR A 382 14.27 -20.58 -2.43
N ILE A 383 13.03 -21.09 -2.49
CA ILE A 383 11.94 -20.70 -1.59
C ILE A 383 12.22 -21.25 -0.19
N SER A 384 12.51 -22.55 -0.01
CA SER A 384 12.80 -23.10 1.33
C SER A 384 13.96 -22.36 2.01
N GLU A 385 15.06 -22.07 1.29
CA GLU A 385 16.19 -21.30 1.81
C GLU A 385 15.87 -19.81 2.07
N ALA A 386 14.78 -19.27 1.51
CA ALA A 386 14.29 -17.92 1.81
C ALA A 386 13.30 -17.92 2.99
N MET A 387 12.48 -18.96 3.10
CA MET A 387 11.50 -19.12 4.18
C MET A 387 12.17 -19.47 5.51
N SER A 388 13.27 -20.22 5.51
CA SER A 388 14.08 -20.47 6.72
C SER A 388 14.63 -19.15 7.30
N ILE A 389 15.23 -18.29 6.47
CA ILE A 389 15.68 -16.94 6.87
C ILE A 389 14.49 -16.02 7.24
N ALA A 390 13.30 -16.24 6.66
CA ALA A 390 12.09 -15.54 7.07
C ALA A 390 11.61 -15.97 8.46
N ILE A 391 11.76 -17.24 8.83
CA ILE A 391 11.45 -17.77 10.18
C ILE A 391 12.40 -17.14 11.21
N GLU A 392 13.70 -17.12 10.94
CA GLU A 392 14.71 -16.43 11.79
C GLU A 392 14.33 -14.95 12.00
N PHE A 393 14.10 -14.20 10.91
CA PHE A 393 13.72 -12.79 10.98
C PHE A 393 12.40 -12.56 11.74
N LEU A 394 11.39 -13.40 11.54
CA LEU A 394 10.10 -13.29 12.25
C LEU A 394 10.27 -13.52 13.75
N ARG A 395 11.04 -14.55 14.15
CA ARG A 395 11.36 -14.83 15.56
C ARG A 395 12.09 -13.65 16.21
N ASP A 396 13.20 -13.22 15.61
CA ASP A 396 14.02 -12.11 16.14
C ASP A 396 13.20 -10.81 16.24
N ARG A 397 12.37 -10.50 15.23
CA ARG A 397 11.52 -9.31 15.21
C ARG A 397 10.41 -9.35 16.27
N TRP A 398 9.88 -10.54 16.57
CA TRP A 398 8.89 -10.77 17.63
C TRP A 398 9.53 -10.64 19.01
N ASP A 399 10.60 -11.35 19.29
CA ASP A 399 11.27 -11.33 20.60
C ASP A 399 11.83 -9.94 20.94
N ALA A 400 12.37 -9.22 19.94
CA ALA A 400 12.78 -7.82 20.08
C ALA A 400 11.61 -6.87 20.43
N SER A 401 10.36 -7.23 20.07
CA SER A 401 9.17 -6.41 20.31
C SER A 401 8.41 -6.76 21.59
N VAL A 402 8.39 -8.04 22.00
CA VAL A 402 7.60 -8.51 23.15
C VAL A 402 8.41 -8.50 24.44
N ALA A 403 9.63 -9.02 24.41
CA ALA A 403 10.51 -9.00 25.57
C ALA A 403 11.36 -7.72 25.62
N GLY A 404 11.78 -7.23 24.44
CA GLY A 404 13.06 -6.53 24.30
C GLY A 404 14.22 -7.48 24.62
N ALA A 405 15.47 -7.15 24.27
CA ALA A 405 16.55 -8.13 24.46
C ALA A 405 16.94 -8.31 25.95
N PHE A 406 16.27 -9.25 26.61
CA PHE A 406 16.72 -9.92 27.83
C PHE A 406 17.78 -10.95 27.44
N GLY A 407 19.02 -10.70 27.85
CA GLY A 407 20.19 -11.52 27.50
C GLY A 407 21.39 -10.71 27.03
N LEU A 408 21.16 -9.52 26.46
CA LEU A 408 22.23 -8.56 26.16
C LEU A 408 22.67 -7.78 27.40
N HIS A 409 23.97 -7.48 27.49
CA HIS A 409 24.56 -6.69 28.57
C HIS A 409 23.93 -5.28 28.63
N PRO A 410 23.76 -4.66 29.82
CA PRO A 410 23.11 -3.35 29.94
C PRO A 410 23.68 -2.25 29.03
N ASP A 411 24.98 -2.28 28.74
CA ASP A 411 25.67 -1.29 27.90
C ASP A 411 25.21 -1.28 26.43
N ALA A 412 24.53 -2.34 25.96
CA ALA A 412 23.91 -2.37 24.64
C ALA A 412 22.68 -1.43 24.53
N ARG A 413 22.14 -0.97 25.66
CA ARG A 413 20.92 -0.14 25.76
C ARG A 413 21.30 1.34 25.73
N THR A 414 21.75 1.79 24.57
CA THR A 414 22.51 3.05 24.43
C THR A 414 21.74 4.35 24.74
N LYS A 415 20.39 4.35 24.68
CA LYS A 415 19.56 5.54 24.94
C LYS A 415 18.21 5.19 25.56
N GLU A 416 17.74 6.06 26.46
CA GLU A 416 16.36 6.04 26.93
C GLU A 416 15.45 6.68 25.86
N THR A 417 14.37 5.99 25.49
CA THR A 417 13.38 6.51 24.54
C THR A 417 11.95 6.22 25.02
N ASP A 418 11.02 7.12 24.69
CA ASP A 418 9.59 6.81 24.68
C ASP A 418 9.29 5.76 23.59
N THR A 419 8.73 4.63 23.99
CA THR A 419 8.21 3.57 23.10
C THR A 419 6.71 3.43 23.28
N SER A 420 6.05 2.61 22.44
CA SER A 420 4.65 2.20 22.65
C SER A 420 4.39 1.52 24.00
N ALA A 421 5.44 1.01 24.67
CA ALA A 421 5.40 0.41 26.01
C ALA A 421 5.93 1.33 27.13
N GLY A 422 6.07 2.64 26.86
CA GLY A 422 6.52 3.68 27.80
C GLY A 422 8.02 4.01 27.69
N LYS A 423 8.54 4.82 28.62
CA LYS A 423 9.97 5.18 28.68
C LYS A 423 10.82 4.01 29.14
N ARG A 424 11.76 3.58 28.29
CA ARG A 424 12.67 2.45 28.55
C ARG A 424 14.05 2.73 27.96
N LEU A 425 15.07 2.08 28.50
CA LEU A 425 16.41 2.04 27.92
C LEU A 425 16.40 1.11 26.70
N THR A 426 16.14 1.70 25.54
CA THR A 426 15.94 1.02 24.26
C THR A 426 17.25 0.53 23.63
N ILE A 427 17.14 -0.52 22.83
CA ILE A 427 18.20 -1.04 21.95
C ILE A 427 17.92 -0.52 20.52
N SER A 428 18.92 -0.41 19.65
CA SER A 428 18.70 0.06 18.26
C SER A 428 17.74 -0.81 17.43
N TRP A 429 17.43 -2.01 17.92
CA TRP A 429 16.57 -3.05 17.31
C TRP A 429 15.10 -2.94 17.78
N GLU A 430 14.78 -2.02 18.69
CA GLU A 430 13.42 -1.76 19.18
C GLU A 430 12.85 -0.55 18.42
N SER A 431 11.84 -0.75 17.54
CA SER A 431 11.26 0.39 16.80
C SER A 431 10.52 1.33 17.75
N LYS A 432 10.80 2.63 17.63
CA LYS A 432 10.18 3.71 18.42
C LYS A 432 8.73 3.98 18.02
N LYS A 433 8.23 3.38 16.94
CA LYS A 433 6.91 3.66 16.36
C LYS A 433 6.16 2.42 15.90
N ASP A 434 6.85 1.46 15.30
CA ASP A 434 6.23 0.45 14.45
C ASP A 434 5.93 -0.84 15.22
N ASN A 435 4.68 -0.96 15.66
CA ASN A 435 4.16 -2.14 16.31
C ASN A 435 4.16 -3.34 15.35
N ILE A 436 4.51 -4.54 15.83
CA ILE A 436 4.66 -5.73 14.97
C ILE A 436 3.32 -6.17 14.32
N HIS A 437 2.21 -5.87 14.98
CA HIS A 437 0.84 -6.08 14.47
C HIS A 437 0.42 -5.08 13.37
N GLU A 438 1.26 -4.08 13.07
CA GLU A 438 0.96 -2.98 12.15
C GLU A 438 1.99 -2.88 11.00
N ASP A 439 3.02 -3.74 11.01
CA ASP A 439 4.08 -3.78 9.99
C ASP A 439 3.68 -4.70 8.80
N PRO A 440 3.46 -4.15 7.58
CA PRO A 440 3.02 -4.94 6.43
C PRO A 440 4.01 -6.00 5.97
N LEU A 441 5.31 -5.86 6.28
CA LEU A 441 6.31 -6.89 5.96
C LEU A 441 6.03 -8.18 6.71
N ILE A 442 5.59 -8.09 7.97
CA ILE A 442 5.31 -9.26 8.81
C ILE A 442 4.11 -10.03 8.25
N LEU A 443 3.07 -9.31 7.81
CA LEU A 443 1.91 -9.93 7.17
C LEU A 443 2.29 -10.60 5.84
N ALA A 444 3.10 -9.95 5.00
CA ALA A 444 3.55 -10.50 3.73
C ALA A 444 4.46 -11.73 3.92
N ALA A 445 5.41 -11.68 4.86
CA ALA A 445 6.29 -12.79 5.21
C ALA A 445 5.50 -14.00 5.77
N VAL A 446 4.59 -13.77 6.74
CA VAL A 446 3.71 -14.82 7.28
C VAL A 446 2.82 -15.41 6.20
N ARG A 447 2.26 -14.61 5.28
CA ARG A 447 1.44 -15.10 4.16
C ARG A 447 2.23 -15.96 3.17
N ALA A 448 3.44 -15.56 2.82
CA ALA A 448 4.30 -16.30 1.89
C ALA A 448 4.86 -17.59 2.52
N LEU A 449 5.19 -17.55 3.82
CA LEU A 449 5.58 -18.72 4.61
C LEU A 449 4.40 -19.70 4.75
N ALA A 450 3.21 -19.20 5.08
CA ALA A 450 2.01 -20.01 5.30
C ALA A 450 1.63 -20.84 4.07
N ILE A 451 1.51 -20.20 2.90
CA ILE A 451 1.20 -20.94 1.67
C ILE A 451 2.31 -21.95 1.35
N TRP A 452 3.59 -21.60 1.55
CA TRP A 452 4.68 -22.53 1.28
C TRP A 452 4.68 -23.75 2.22
N LEU A 453 4.45 -23.57 3.52
CA LEU A 453 4.40 -24.67 4.49
C LEU A 453 3.27 -25.67 4.21
N ARG A 454 2.16 -25.19 3.61
CA ARG A 454 1.07 -26.05 3.17
C ARG A 454 1.42 -26.83 1.91
N GLU A 455 1.87 -26.16 0.85
CA GLU A 455 2.13 -26.80 -0.46
C GLU A 455 3.46 -27.60 -0.52
N ASP A 456 4.42 -27.36 0.37
CA ASP A 456 5.75 -27.99 0.36
C ASP A 456 5.95 -29.00 1.51
N ASP A 457 6.10 -30.28 1.17
CA ASP A 457 6.47 -31.35 2.11
C ASP A 457 7.96 -31.29 2.49
N ASN A 458 8.34 -30.20 3.16
CA ASN A 458 9.63 -30.00 3.78
C ASN A 458 9.49 -30.08 5.30
N GLU A 459 9.61 -31.30 5.82
CA GLU A 459 9.58 -31.60 7.27
C GLU A 459 10.49 -30.68 8.09
N LEU A 460 11.67 -30.34 7.57
CA LEU A 460 12.67 -29.55 8.29
C LEU A 460 12.19 -28.11 8.47
N LEU A 461 11.66 -27.51 7.40
CA LEU A 461 11.07 -26.17 7.42
C LEU A 461 9.77 -26.13 8.26
N ARG A 462 8.95 -27.19 8.24
CA ARG A 462 7.78 -27.32 9.12
C ARG A 462 8.19 -27.43 10.60
N LYS A 463 9.31 -28.09 10.92
CA LYS A 463 9.91 -28.14 12.28
C LYS A 463 10.51 -26.80 12.71
N GLU A 464 11.16 -26.07 11.81
CA GLU A 464 11.61 -24.69 12.05
C GLU A 464 10.41 -23.76 12.35
N ALA A 465 9.36 -23.83 11.53
CA ALA A 465 8.16 -23.00 11.67
C ALA A 465 7.34 -23.29 12.93
N ALA A 466 7.46 -24.47 13.53
CA ALA A 466 6.85 -24.77 14.83
C ALA A 466 7.32 -23.80 15.93
N GLY A 467 8.57 -23.31 15.86
CA GLY A 467 9.14 -22.31 16.76
C GLY A 467 8.57 -20.89 16.62
N LEU A 468 7.57 -20.69 15.73
CA LEU A 468 6.78 -19.46 15.61
C LEU A 468 5.35 -19.61 16.16
N THR A 469 4.98 -20.77 16.71
CA THR A 469 3.57 -21.07 17.04
C THR A 469 3.00 -20.13 18.12
N ASP A 470 3.82 -19.70 19.07
CA ASP A 470 3.48 -18.66 20.05
C ASP A 470 3.17 -17.31 19.39
N MET A 471 4.07 -16.81 18.54
CA MET A 471 3.92 -15.59 17.76
C MET A 471 2.67 -15.66 16.89
N LEU A 472 2.47 -16.74 16.15
CA LEU A 472 1.32 -16.92 15.27
C LEU A 472 0.01 -16.92 16.07
N ILE A 473 -0.04 -17.61 17.22
CA ILE A 473 -1.24 -17.63 18.07
C ILE A 473 -1.55 -16.23 18.66
N ASP A 474 -0.55 -15.43 19.02
CA ASP A 474 -0.79 -14.09 19.57
C ASP A 474 -1.05 -13.02 18.49
N LEU A 475 -0.40 -13.11 17.32
CA LEU A 475 -0.79 -12.37 16.11
C LEU A 475 -2.25 -12.66 15.73
N TYR A 476 -2.72 -13.91 15.88
CA TYR A 476 -4.11 -14.29 15.62
C TYR A 476 -5.08 -13.56 16.56
N LYS A 477 -4.81 -13.62 17.88
CA LYS A 477 -5.66 -13.00 18.92
C LYS A 477 -5.74 -11.48 18.81
N LEU A 478 -4.69 -10.84 18.29
CA LEU A 478 -4.55 -9.38 18.21
C LEU A 478 -4.92 -8.79 16.84
N SER A 479 -5.24 -9.64 15.86
CA SER A 479 -5.72 -9.24 14.53
C SER A 479 -7.11 -8.61 14.58
N SER A 480 -7.39 -7.68 13.66
CA SER A 480 -8.69 -7.00 13.55
C SER A 480 -8.97 -6.58 12.11
N PRO A 481 -10.22 -6.66 11.60
CA PRO A 481 -10.60 -6.14 10.28
C PRO A 481 -10.32 -4.64 10.06
N ALA A 482 -10.10 -3.88 11.13
CA ALA A 482 -9.75 -2.45 11.08
C ALA A 482 -8.23 -2.19 10.97
N LYS A 483 -7.41 -3.23 10.89
CA LYS A 483 -5.93 -3.19 10.79
C LYS A 483 -5.45 -4.29 9.84
N LEU A 484 -4.15 -4.63 9.92
CA LEU A 484 -3.64 -5.86 9.32
C LEU A 484 -4.31 -7.09 9.98
N ASP A 485 -4.92 -7.94 9.18
CA ASP A 485 -5.54 -9.19 9.64
C ASP A 485 -4.66 -10.38 9.26
N PHE A 486 -4.05 -11.00 10.28
CA PHE A 486 -3.18 -12.15 10.11
C PHE A 486 -3.95 -13.48 10.16
N ARG A 487 -5.23 -13.49 10.56
CA ARG A 487 -5.99 -14.72 10.90
C ARG A 487 -6.05 -15.71 9.74
N SER A 488 -6.37 -15.24 8.53
CA SER A 488 -6.43 -16.10 7.34
C SER A 488 -5.04 -16.68 6.96
N PRO A 489 -3.96 -15.89 6.83
CA PRO A 489 -2.60 -16.41 6.69
C PRO A 489 -2.18 -17.42 7.77
N ILE A 490 -2.49 -17.16 9.04
CA ILE A 490 -2.11 -18.04 10.15
C ILE A 490 -2.80 -19.40 10.07
N LEU A 491 -4.10 -19.45 9.70
CA LEU A 491 -4.81 -20.72 9.51
C LEU A 491 -4.17 -21.56 8.40
N VAL A 492 -3.87 -20.95 7.26
CA VAL A 492 -3.17 -21.63 6.15
C VAL A 492 -1.78 -22.11 6.59
N GLY A 493 -1.08 -21.37 7.46
CA GLY A 493 0.19 -21.80 8.04
C GLY A 493 0.05 -23.01 8.97
N PHE A 494 -1.00 -23.05 9.79
CA PHE A 494 -1.28 -24.20 10.66
C PHE A 494 -1.68 -25.47 9.88
N GLU A 495 -2.28 -25.35 8.69
CA GLU A 495 -2.49 -26.50 7.78
C GLU A 495 -1.17 -27.24 7.48
N GLY A 496 -0.03 -26.52 7.41
CA GLY A 496 1.31 -27.10 7.26
C GLY A 496 2.03 -27.43 8.59
N ILE A 497 1.99 -26.53 9.58
CA ILE A 497 2.74 -26.67 10.84
C ILE A 497 2.22 -27.86 11.68
N LEU A 498 0.89 -28.09 11.74
CA LEU A 498 0.31 -29.12 12.59
C LEU A 498 0.43 -30.55 12.03
N VAL A 499 0.92 -30.72 10.79
CA VAL A 499 1.35 -32.04 10.29
C VAL A 499 2.47 -32.57 11.18
N GLU A 500 3.42 -31.71 11.52
CA GLU A 500 4.57 -32.05 12.35
C GLU A 500 4.20 -32.20 13.82
N LYS A 501 4.84 -33.18 14.48
CA LYS A 501 4.59 -33.45 15.89
C LYS A 501 4.97 -32.25 16.78
N ALA A 502 6.10 -31.60 16.49
CA ALA A 502 6.55 -30.41 17.22
C ALA A 502 5.51 -29.27 17.12
N GLY A 503 4.94 -29.03 15.93
CA GLY A 503 3.88 -28.04 15.75
C GLY A 503 2.65 -28.31 16.61
N ARG A 504 2.25 -29.58 16.77
CA ARG A 504 1.12 -29.98 17.65
C ARG A 504 1.44 -29.82 19.13
N GLU A 505 2.69 -30.08 19.55
CA GLU A 505 3.14 -29.90 20.93
C GLU A 505 3.18 -28.40 21.30
N GLU A 506 3.73 -27.54 20.44
CA GLU A 506 3.74 -26.07 20.63
C GLU A 506 2.33 -25.46 20.57
N PHE A 507 1.50 -25.86 19.60
CA PHE A 507 0.11 -25.38 19.48
C PHE A 507 -0.73 -25.73 20.70
N THR A 508 -0.50 -26.90 21.31
CA THR A 508 -1.14 -27.28 22.58
C THR A 508 -0.61 -26.41 23.72
N THR A 509 0.72 -26.24 23.83
CA THR A 509 1.39 -25.47 24.89
C THR A 509 0.95 -24.01 24.91
N HIS A 510 0.80 -23.38 23.73
CA HIS A 510 0.42 -21.98 23.59
C HIS A 510 -1.10 -21.73 23.52
N ASN A 511 -1.92 -22.73 23.90
CA ASN A 511 -3.38 -22.67 23.98
C ASN A 511 -4.07 -22.39 22.62
N GLY A 512 -3.48 -22.83 21.51
CA GLY A 512 -4.01 -22.65 20.15
C GLY A 512 -5.40 -23.23 19.97
N TRP A 513 -5.68 -24.39 20.58
CA TRP A 513 -7.02 -24.98 20.60
C TRP A 513 -8.08 -24.02 21.17
N GLN A 514 -7.78 -23.37 22.30
CA GLN A 514 -8.70 -22.44 22.95
C GLN A 514 -8.86 -21.15 22.15
N ALA A 515 -7.78 -20.63 21.55
CA ALA A 515 -7.83 -19.46 20.69
C ALA A 515 -8.74 -19.68 19.47
N LEU A 516 -8.54 -20.80 18.75
CA LEU A 516 -9.29 -21.12 17.54
C LEU A 516 -10.75 -21.53 17.83
N THR A 517 -11.00 -22.39 18.82
CA THR A 517 -12.39 -22.78 19.16
C THR A 517 -13.20 -21.62 19.71
N LYS A 518 -12.59 -20.64 20.40
CA LYS A 518 -13.27 -19.42 20.80
C LYS A 518 -13.71 -18.58 19.60
N ASP A 519 -12.80 -18.30 18.67
CA ASP A 519 -13.12 -17.52 17.46
C ASP A 519 -14.14 -18.25 16.56
N LEU A 520 -14.07 -19.58 16.43
CA LEU A 520 -15.08 -20.36 15.71
C LEU A 520 -16.49 -20.20 16.33
N LEU A 521 -16.58 -20.17 17.67
CA LEU A 521 -17.86 -19.93 18.36
C LEU A 521 -18.36 -18.48 18.14
N GLU A 522 -17.47 -17.49 18.15
CA GLU A 522 -17.80 -16.09 17.82
C GLU A 522 -18.27 -15.97 16.35
N VAL A 523 -17.60 -16.64 15.40
CA VAL A 523 -17.97 -16.69 13.97
C VAL A 523 -19.34 -17.33 13.74
N ILE A 524 -19.63 -18.52 14.29
CA ILE A 524 -20.95 -19.16 14.04
C ILE A 524 -22.09 -18.37 14.68
N GLN A 525 -21.86 -17.71 15.83
CA GLN A 525 -22.86 -16.82 16.44
C GLN A 525 -23.09 -15.56 15.60
N TYR A 526 -22.01 -14.92 15.11
CA TYR A 526 -22.11 -13.75 14.24
C TYR A 526 -22.82 -14.07 12.92
N THR A 527 -22.36 -15.09 12.19
CA THR A 527 -22.91 -15.51 10.88
C THR A 527 -24.31 -16.13 10.97
N SER A 528 -24.76 -16.53 12.16
CA SER A 528 -26.16 -16.91 12.40
C SER A 528 -27.11 -15.71 12.33
N THR A 529 -26.61 -14.49 12.52
CA THR A 529 -27.39 -13.24 12.46
C THR A 529 -27.07 -12.44 11.20
N VAL A 530 -25.80 -12.09 10.97
CA VAL A 530 -25.30 -11.31 9.84
C VAL A 530 -24.92 -12.23 8.67
N SER A 531 -25.16 -11.80 7.43
CA SER A 531 -24.79 -12.56 6.24
C SER A 531 -23.38 -12.19 5.77
N ASP A 532 -22.36 -12.55 6.55
CA ASP A 532 -20.95 -12.30 6.22
C ASP A 532 -20.25 -13.60 5.75
N GLU A 533 -19.75 -13.58 4.51
CA GLU A 533 -19.09 -14.73 3.88
C GLU A 533 -17.58 -14.78 4.15
N VAL A 534 -16.95 -13.66 4.56
CA VAL A 534 -15.53 -13.60 4.92
C VAL A 534 -15.32 -14.17 6.32
N GLU A 535 -16.20 -13.80 7.26
CA GLU A 535 -16.24 -14.41 8.59
C GLU A 535 -16.56 -15.91 8.50
N ALA A 536 -17.51 -16.32 7.64
CA ALA A 536 -17.80 -17.74 7.38
C ALA A 536 -16.60 -18.50 6.81
N ALA A 537 -15.88 -17.93 5.84
CA ALA A 537 -14.66 -18.50 5.29
C ALA A 537 -13.55 -18.68 6.37
N ARG A 538 -13.44 -17.77 7.35
CA ARG A 538 -12.57 -17.98 8.51
C ARG A 538 -13.03 -19.17 9.35
N GLY A 539 -14.33 -19.31 9.60
CA GLY A 539 -14.90 -20.46 10.32
C GLY A 539 -14.54 -21.80 9.68
N ILE A 540 -14.65 -21.91 8.35
CA ILE A 540 -14.24 -23.10 7.59
C ILE A 540 -12.73 -23.36 7.75
N GLY A 541 -11.90 -22.30 7.64
CA GLY A 541 -10.46 -22.39 7.85
C GLY A 541 -10.07 -22.89 9.26
N ILE A 542 -10.78 -22.44 10.30
CA ILE A 542 -10.57 -22.92 11.67
C ILE A 542 -10.86 -24.43 11.77
N VAL A 543 -11.99 -24.89 11.21
CA VAL A 543 -12.33 -26.33 11.24
C VAL A 543 -11.31 -27.15 10.46
N ARG A 544 -10.83 -26.67 9.31
CA ARG A 544 -9.79 -27.36 8.52
C ARG A 544 -8.49 -27.54 9.30
N VAL A 545 -8.13 -26.61 10.18
CA VAL A 545 -6.96 -26.72 11.08
C VAL A 545 -7.23 -27.67 12.26
N LEU A 546 -8.43 -27.61 12.86
CA LEU A 546 -8.74 -28.36 14.07
C LEU A 546 -9.19 -29.81 13.84
N LEU A 547 -9.82 -30.13 12.70
CA LEU A 547 -10.36 -31.47 12.45
C LEU A 547 -9.25 -32.55 12.30
N PRO A 548 -8.18 -32.35 11.50
CA PRO A 548 -7.08 -33.32 11.42
C PRO A 548 -6.32 -33.49 12.74
N LEU A 549 -6.31 -32.45 13.59
CA LEU A 549 -5.74 -32.51 14.94
C LEU A 549 -6.56 -33.40 15.89
N VAL A 550 -7.89 -33.48 15.70
CA VAL A 550 -8.78 -34.38 16.45
C VAL A 550 -8.71 -35.80 15.92
N GLU A 551 -8.65 -35.98 14.60
CA GLU A 551 -8.60 -37.28 13.94
C GLU A 551 -7.24 -37.99 14.11
N GLY A 552 -6.15 -37.22 14.19
CA GLY A 552 -4.78 -37.71 14.39
C GLY A 552 -4.32 -37.84 15.86
N GLU A 553 -5.24 -37.94 16.82
CA GLU A 553 -4.95 -38.05 18.26
C GLU A 553 -5.14 -39.50 18.76
N ASP A 554 -4.05 -40.27 18.79
CA ASP A 554 -4.03 -41.69 19.19
C ASP A 554 -4.62 -41.96 20.59
N THR A 555 -4.59 -40.97 21.49
CA THR A 555 -5.11 -41.13 22.86
C THR A 555 -6.63 -40.96 22.98
N GLY A 556 -7.30 -40.57 21.90
CA GLY A 556 -8.72 -40.21 21.87
C GLY A 556 -8.99 -38.80 22.41
N THR A 557 -10.25 -38.39 22.38
CA THR A 557 -10.61 -36.99 22.63
C THR A 557 -10.29 -36.52 24.05
N LYS A 558 -9.48 -35.45 24.14
CA LYS A 558 -9.10 -34.78 25.38
C LYS A 558 -10.32 -34.12 26.03
N GLU A 559 -10.41 -34.18 27.36
CA GLU A 559 -11.61 -33.73 28.09
C GLU A 559 -11.86 -32.21 27.94
N ASP A 560 -10.80 -31.39 27.92
CA ASP A 560 -10.92 -29.94 27.73
C ASP A 560 -11.49 -29.56 26.35
N TRP A 561 -11.28 -30.41 25.33
CA TRP A 561 -11.84 -30.19 23.98
C TRP A 561 -13.36 -30.37 23.96
N MET A 562 -13.93 -31.17 24.88
CA MET A 562 -15.37 -31.38 24.98
C MET A 562 -16.15 -30.14 25.44
N ALA A 563 -15.48 -29.08 25.92
CA ALA A 563 -16.10 -27.78 26.14
C ALA A 563 -16.72 -27.21 24.85
N PHE A 564 -16.08 -27.43 23.69
CA PHE A 564 -16.60 -27.02 22.39
C PHE A 564 -17.92 -27.76 22.05
N VAL A 565 -18.00 -29.06 22.34
CA VAL A 565 -19.22 -29.87 22.13
C VAL A 565 -20.40 -29.32 22.93
N THR A 566 -20.18 -28.87 24.17
CA THR A 566 -21.23 -28.20 24.97
C THR A 566 -21.60 -26.82 24.42
N ALA A 567 -20.62 -26.05 23.93
CA ALA A 567 -20.89 -24.73 23.36
C ALA A 567 -21.68 -24.81 22.04
N VAL A 568 -21.34 -25.74 21.14
CA VAL A 568 -22.11 -26.01 19.91
C VAL A 568 -23.49 -26.60 20.22
N ALA A 569 -23.63 -27.42 21.26
CA ALA A 569 -24.94 -27.89 21.72
C ALA A 569 -25.84 -26.78 22.29
N ALA A 570 -25.27 -25.64 22.69
CA ALA A 570 -25.97 -24.47 23.18
C ALA A 570 -26.15 -23.38 22.09
N TRP A 571 -25.65 -23.59 20.88
CA TRP A 571 -25.82 -22.66 19.76
C TRP A 571 -27.23 -22.74 19.18
N ASP A 572 -27.90 -21.59 19.06
CA ASP A 572 -29.17 -21.51 18.36
C ASP A 572 -28.97 -21.29 16.86
N ALA A 573 -29.12 -22.39 16.10
CA ALA A 573 -28.94 -22.39 14.66
C ALA A 573 -30.10 -21.69 13.93
N PRO A 574 -29.82 -20.86 12.89
CA PRO A 574 -30.81 -20.00 12.27
C PRO A 574 -31.85 -20.79 11.47
N GLU A 575 -33.13 -20.42 11.64
CA GLU A 575 -34.26 -21.02 10.91
C GLU A 575 -34.42 -20.54 9.46
N ALA A 576 -33.49 -19.71 8.96
CA ALA A 576 -33.56 -19.09 7.64
C ALA A 576 -32.39 -19.51 6.75
N ARG A 577 -32.69 -19.85 5.49
CA ARG A 577 -31.69 -20.26 4.48
C ARG A 577 -30.65 -19.16 4.25
N ARG A 578 -29.40 -19.41 4.66
CA ARG A 578 -28.22 -18.55 4.43
C ARG A 578 -27.54 -18.87 3.09
N SER A 579 -26.47 -18.15 2.74
CA SER A 579 -25.64 -18.48 1.58
C SER A 579 -24.83 -19.77 1.78
N LEU A 580 -24.15 -20.25 0.73
CA LEU A 580 -23.48 -21.56 0.75
C LEU A 580 -22.32 -21.60 1.77
N LEU A 581 -21.44 -20.60 1.76
CA LEU A 581 -20.30 -20.52 2.68
C LEU A 581 -20.73 -20.45 4.17
N ILE A 582 -21.86 -19.80 4.46
CA ILE A 582 -22.40 -19.75 5.82
C ILE A 582 -22.95 -21.12 6.24
N GLN A 583 -23.62 -21.85 5.34
CA GLN A 583 -24.04 -23.24 5.61
C GLN A 583 -22.84 -24.17 5.79
N GLU A 584 -21.79 -24.01 4.97
CA GLU A 584 -20.56 -24.79 5.06
C GLU A 584 -19.84 -24.57 6.40
N ALA A 585 -19.64 -23.32 6.82
CA ALA A 585 -19.06 -22.99 8.12
C ALA A 585 -19.85 -23.58 9.30
N GLN A 586 -21.18 -23.57 9.21
CA GLN A 586 -22.07 -24.17 10.21
C GLN A 586 -21.96 -25.70 10.26
N ILE A 587 -22.00 -26.36 9.11
CA ILE A 587 -21.86 -27.83 9.01
C ILE A 587 -20.47 -28.28 9.46
N ALA A 588 -19.42 -27.55 9.09
CA ALA A 588 -18.04 -27.81 9.52
C ALA A 588 -17.92 -27.76 11.06
N ALA A 589 -18.56 -26.80 11.73
CA ALA A 589 -18.58 -26.77 13.20
C ALA A 589 -19.30 -27.98 13.82
N LEU A 590 -20.34 -28.52 13.17
CA LEU A 590 -20.99 -29.78 13.59
C LEU A 590 -20.10 -31.00 13.31
N GLN A 591 -19.36 -31.03 12.20
CA GLN A 591 -18.39 -32.09 11.89
C GLN A 591 -17.29 -32.14 12.95
N LEU A 592 -16.69 -31.00 13.33
CA LEU A 592 -15.69 -30.95 14.41
C LEU A 592 -16.26 -31.45 15.76
N ALA A 593 -17.48 -31.03 16.12
CA ALA A 593 -18.15 -31.53 17.32
C ALA A 593 -18.48 -33.04 17.26
N THR A 594 -18.73 -33.57 16.05
CA THR A 594 -19.02 -34.98 15.79
C THR A 594 -17.74 -35.84 15.87
N ALA A 595 -16.63 -35.37 15.30
CA ALA A 595 -15.32 -36.03 15.43
C ALA A 595 -14.87 -36.12 16.89
N LEU A 596 -15.03 -35.04 17.66
CA LEU A 596 -14.79 -35.03 19.11
C LEU A 596 -15.69 -36.05 19.85
N LEU A 597 -16.96 -36.18 19.48
CA LEU A 597 -17.85 -37.18 20.07
C LEU A 597 -17.50 -38.62 19.64
N ALA A 598 -17.02 -38.83 18.42
CA ALA A 598 -16.64 -40.13 17.90
C ALA A 598 -15.34 -40.67 18.55
N GLY A 599 -14.32 -39.82 18.65
CA GLY A 599 -13.04 -40.11 19.32
C GLY A 599 -13.13 -40.20 20.85
N ALA A 600 -14.23 -39.73 21.46
CA ALA A 600 -14.41 -39.77 22.90
C ALA A 600 -14.63 -41.21 23.43
N PRO A 601 -13.99 -41.59 24.56
CA PRO A 601 -14.25 -42.86 25.25
C PRO A 601 -15.73 -43.06 25.61
N GLN A 602 -16.21 -44.31 25.70
CA GLN A 602 -17.65 -44.58 25.92
C GLN A 602 -18.20 -43.92 27.21
N GLY A 603 -17.41 -43.88 28.29
CA GLY A 603 -17.78 -43.19 29.53
C GLY A 603 -17.88 -41.66 29.36
N MET A 604 -17.07 -41.06 28.48
CA MET A 604 -17.16 -39.65 28.13
C MET A 604 -18.39 -39.38 27.26
N ARG A 605 -18.62 -40.14 26.17
CA ARG A 605 -19.85 -40.05 25.35
C ARG A 605 -21.13 -40.10 26.20
N ARG A 606 -21.21 -41.00 27.18
CA ARG A 606 -22.36 -41.10 28.12
C ARG A 606 -22.60 -39.84 28.95
N ARG A 607 -21.59 -39.01 29.24
CA ARG A 607 -21.76 -37.71 29.91
C ARG A 607 -22.34 -36.64 28.99
N TYR A 608 -22.11 -36.75 27.68
CA TYR A 608 -22.49 -35.75 26.66
C TYR A 608 -23.71 -36.17 25.81
N VAL A 609 -24.55 -37.11 26.26
CA VAL A 609 -25.74 -37.58 25.52
C VAL A 609 -26.75 -36.45 25.26
N HIS A 610 -26.91 -35.52 26.20
CA HIS A 610 -27.74 -34.34 26.01
C HIS A 610 -27.18 -33.41 24.93
N SER A 611 -25.88 -33.12 24.98
CA SER A 611 -25.18 -32.32 23.95
C SER A 611 -25.26 -32.99 22.57
N THR A 612 -25.00 -34.29 22.50
CA THR A 612 -25.15 -35.14 21.30
C THR A 612 -26.55 -35.02 20.69
N SER A 613 -27.59 -35.06 21.53
CA SER A 613 -28.98 -34.95 21.10
C SER A 613 -29.37 -33.54 20.65
N ALA A 614 -28.79 -32.49 21.24
CA ALA A 614 -28.98 -31.11 20.80
C ALA A 614 -28.29 -30.84 19.45
N ILE A 615 -27.04 -31.30 19.28
CA ILE A 615 -26.28 -31.19 18.03
C ILE A 615 -26.99 -31.93 16.89
N LEU A 616 -27.54 -33.14 17.14
CA LEU A 616 -28.36 -33.84 16.14
C LEU A 616 -29.64 -33.04 15.78
N GLY A 617 -30.29 -32.40 16.76
CA GLY A 617 -31.43 -31.51 16.51
C GLY A 617 -31.06 -30.26 15.70
N ILE A 618 -29.85 -29.72 15.88
CA ILE A 618 -29.30 -28.64 15.07
C ILE A 618 -29.03 -29.12 13.63
N ALA A 619 -28.39 -30.27 13.45
CA ALA A 619 -28.17 -30.87 12.14
C ALA A 619 -29.50 -31.08 11.37
N GLN A 620 -30.53 -31.56 12.06
CA GLN A 620 -31.88 -31.73 11.49
C GLN A 620 -32.56 -30.40 11.11
N ARG A 621 -32.30 -29.29 11.83
CA ARG A 621 -32.75 -27.94 11.42
C ARG A 621 -32.03 -27.44 10.16
N LEU A 622 -30.74 -27.73 10.00
CA LEU A 622 -29.98 -27.38 8.80
C LEU A 622 -30.38 -28.24 7.59
N GLU A 623 -30.69 -29.51 7.78
CA GLU A 623 -31.12 -30.45 6.73
C GLU A 623 -32.30 -29.92 5.90
N VAL A 624 -33.29 -29.27 6.54
CA VAL A 624 -34.45 -28.66 5.86
C VAL A 624 -34.03 -27.63 4.79
N HIS A 625 -32.85 -27.02 4.95
CA HIS A 625 -32.29 -26.00 4.07
C HIS A 625 -31.28 -26.56 3.05
N VAL A 626 -30.73 -27.75 3.31
CA VAL A 626 -29.75 -28.48 2.50
C VAL A 626 -30.47 -29.53 1.64
N ARG A 627 -30.93 -29.08 0.46
CA ARG A 627 -31.56 -29.93 -0.57
C ARG A 627 -30.64 -31.09 -0.99
N SER A 628 -31.23 -32.14 -1.54
CA SER A 628 -30.54 -33.33 -2.08
C SER A 628 -29.40 -33.00 -3.06
N ASP A 629 -29.56 -31.96 -3.87
CA ASP A 629 -28.59 -31.54 -4.90
C ASP A 629 -27.55 -30.52 -4.37
N ASN A 630 -27.46 -30.30 -3.05
CA ASN A 630 -26.50 -29.38 -2.43
C ASN A 630 -25.16 -30.11 -2.19
N PRO A 631 -24.00 -29.58 -2.60
CA PRO A 631 -22.70 -30.21 -2.34
C PRO A 631 -22.41 -30.46 -0.85
N LEU A 632 -23.03 -29.70 0.06
CA LEU A 632 -22.88 -29.86 1.51
C LEU A 632 -23.72 -31.02 2.10
N ARG A 633 -24.52 -31.71 1.28
CA ARG A 633 -25.46 -32.74 1.74
C ARG A 633 -24.74 -33.95 2.36
N GLU A 634 -23.68 -34.45 1.72
CA GLU A 634 -22.90 -35.59 2.21
C GLU A 634 -22.25 -35.31 3.57
N SER A 635 -21.63 -34.14 3.73
CA SER A 635 -21.04 -33.66 4.99
C SER A 635 -22.04 -33.58 6.14
N LEU A 636 -23.30 -33.24 5.85
CA LEU A 636 -24.37 -33.19 6.84
C LEU A 636 -24.99 -34.58 7.13
N ASP A 637 -25.09 -35.44 6.12
CA ASP A 637 -25.55 -36.82 6.27
C ASP A 637 -24.60 -37.66 7.14
N ASP A 638 -23.27 -37.48 7.03
CA ASP A 638 -22.34 -38.15 7.95
C ASP A 638 -22.53 -37.67 9.41
N VAL A 639 -22.71 -36.37 9.65
CA VAL A 639 -23.04 -35.84 10.99
C VAL A 639 -24.32 -36.49 11.54
N LEU A 640 -25.38 -36.57 10.73
CA LEU A 640 -26.65 -37.19 11.12
C LEU A 640 -26.51 -38.70 11.40
N VAL A 641 -25.79 -39.43 10.55
CA VAL A 641 -25.57 -40.88 10.67
C VAL A 641 -24.65 -41.20 11.85
N THR A 642 -23.54 -40.48 12.01
CA THR A 642 -22.54 -40.75 13.04
C THR A 642 -23.04 -40.38 14.43
N LEU A 643 -23.70 -39.23 14.61
CA LEU A 643 -24.37 -38.90 15.88
C LEU A 643 -25.59 -39.78 16.14
N GLY A 644 -26.31 -40.20 15.09
CA GLY A 644 -27.43 -41.15 15.18
C GLY A 644 -27.04 -42.51 15.78
N ARG A 645 -25.79 -42.97 15.56
CA ARG A 645 -25.22 -44.19 16.15
C ARG A 645 -24.86 -44.08 17.64
N PHE A 646 -24.97 -42.89 18.25
CA PHE A 646 -24.62 -42.66 19.66
C PHE A 646 -25.84 -42.51 20.59
N ARG A 647 -27.06 -42.73 20.09
CA ARG A 647 -28.32 -42.79 20.86
C ARG A 647 -28.62 -44.20 21.39
#